data_AF-A0A1L3NEF3-F1
#
_entry.id   AF-A0A1L3NEF3-F1
#
_cell.length_a   1.000
_cell.length_b   1.000
_cell.length_c   1.000
_cell.angle_alpha   90.00
_cell.angle_beta   90.00
_cell.angle_gamma   90.00
#
_symmetry.space_group_name_H-M   'P 1'
#
loop_
_entity.id
_entity.type
_entity.pdbx_description
1 polymer ?
#
loop_
_entity_poly.entity_id
_entity_poly.type
_entity_poly.pdbx_seq_one_letter_code
_entity_poly.pdbx_strand_id
1 'polypeptide(L)'
;MKKTIYSCSTLDKCINKACKELGVKEEELNYEIIEEKQGFFMKKTTILVNAEEKLMNMKEDKVSIEDSVEENIEHNEEKIEIEKESIAKESIAANDGKVRIVKNQVIVTNPKEGGKPAAITSGDNVTILVDGDRIKSRKEVFEENKIEVIFEEVKAHRELNVKTDQNNMEAYISVIYKPEIKYGLKDVEDKNYLILNSCKIEEKDPPYYTEEEIIEALKKMGIVYGIVKENLEQCTKNNCIELLIAKGKETINEEDESIEIKFTTDNQELKLTEDKTGNVDFKSIGSIESVKPGEVLAVRKKGKEGQDGIDIKGIVKKHKQGKKIILKPGQGTALRDEDTIEAAMEGKPCVKSNIFYVYQVHEVKGDVDISTGNITFVGDVVVQGSVKEGMKVEAGNSVEIKKHVERSEIISKSNLNIDGNIINSDIYGGGEDTLKVMVLNKLEKLKDILIELISAVEEIKRFNLLGEGKKDGEIIKILIENKFKSLTKICIAIMANINMCRSDDEEDELVGIIRKKLIGLGPVHIKNYRELEQIVNLIEEKMKMCKDGLSLPVNVNISYCQDSKIQSTGDIYITGKGEYISKLTSNNNVYFTKDGSVARGGHITAKNEIRCKEVGSEAGVITKLQILQKGDIYVDVAYQNTIFIIGDREYLLETPSKDIHAYLDKKGEITVEKFVL
;
A
#
# COMPACT_ATOMS: atom_id res chain seq x y z
N MET A 1 25.90 2.97 20.45
CA MET A 1 25.30 1.76 19.85
C MET A 1 24.32 2.08 18.73
N LYS A 2 24.81 2.21 17.49
CA LYS A 2 23.95 2.21 16.29
C LYS A 2 23.67 0.74 15.95
N LYS A 3 22.43 0.28 16.12
CA LYS A 3 22.02 -1.06 15.69
C LYS A 3 21.42 -0.96 14.29
N THR A 4 21.90 -1.77 13.36
CA THR A 4 21.44 -1.74 11.95
C THR A 4 20.79 -3.08 11.61
N ILE A 5 19.64 -3.05 10.93
CA ILE A 5 18.86 -4.25 10.59
C ILE A 5 19.02 -4.59 9.11
N TYR A 6 19.27 -5.85 8.81
CA TYR A 6 19.38 -6.37 7.45
C TYR A 6 18.38 -7.52 7.22
N SER A 7 17.51 -7.39 6.22
CA SER A 7 16.55 -8.43 5.81
C SER A 7 16.83 -8.92 4.38
N CYS A 8 17.03 -10.23 4.20
CA CYS A 8 17.27 -10.89 2.91
C CYS A 8 16.57 -12.26 2.85
N SER A 9 16.70 -12.97 1.71
CA SER A 9 16.06 -14.28 1.53
C SER A 9 16.73 -15.43 2.28
N THR A 10 17.98 -15.24 2.73
CA THR A 10 18.79 -16.21 3.47
C THR A 10 19.73 -15.47 4.43
N LEU A 11 20.21 -16.17 5.46
CA LEU A 11 21.18 -15.65 6.42
C LEU A 11 22.47 -15.16 5.76
N ASP A 12 23.07 -15.97 4.88
CA ASP A 12 24.32 -15.63 4.18
C ASP A 12 24.20 -14.34 3.37
N LYS A 13 23.02 -14.06 2.80
CA LYS A 13 22.78 -12.80 2.07
C LYS A 13 22.70 -11.61 3.00
N CYS A 14 22.14 -11.78 4.20
CA CYS A 14 22.14 -10.73 5.21
C CYS A 14 23.57 -10.42 5.69
N ILE A 15 24.36 -11.46 5.96
CA ILE A 15 25.75 -11.33 6.43
C ILE A 15 26.61 -10.66 5.35
N ASN A 16 26.58 -11.16 4.11
CA ASN A 16 27.34 -10.56 3.01
C ASN A 16 26.98 -9.09 2.75
N LYS A 17 25.68 -8.75 2.87
CA LYS A 17 25.22 -7.37 2.72
C LYS A 17 25.74 -6.48 3.85
N ALA A 18 25.71 -6.96 5.09
CA ALA A 18 26.24 -6.25 6.24
C ALA A 18 27.77 -6.06 6.16
N CYS A 19 28.53 -7.12 5.82
CA CYS A 19 29.98 -7.06 5.63
C CYS A 19 30.40 -6.06 4.55
N LYS A 20 29.70 -6.05 3.41
CA LYS A 20 29.97 -5.11 2.31
C LYS A 20 29.70 -3.66 2.69
N GLU A 21 28.65 -3.40 3.46
CA GLU A 21 28.27 -2.06 3.89
C GLU A 21 29.14 -1.53 5.04
N LEU A 22 29.61 -2.41 5.92
CA LEU A 22 30.42 -2.07 7.09
C LEU A 22 31.93 -2.21 6.87
N GLY A 23 32.37 -2.79 5.75
CA GLY A 23 33.79 -2.97 5.43
C GLY A 23 34.51 -3.98 6.33
N VAL A 24 33.79 -4.94 6.91
CA VAL A 24 34.31 -5.96 7.84
C VAL A 24 34.22 -7.35 7.23
N LYS A 25 35.12 -8.25 7.61
CA LYS A 25 35.06 -9.67 7.24
C LYS A 25 33.90 -10.36 7.96
N GLU A 26 33.39 -11.45 7.40
CA GLU A 26 32.29 -12.24 7.99
C GLU A 26 32.61 -12.73 9.42
N GLU A 27 33.87 -13.07 9.68
CA GLU A 27 34.40 -13.47 10.98
C GLU A 27 34.39 -12.35 12.03
N GLU A 28 34.36 -11.08 11.59
CA GLU A 28 34.37 -9.88 12.43
C GLU A 28 32.94 -9.31 12.65
N LEU A 29 31.91 -9.93 12.09
CA LEU A 29 30.54 -9.42 12.12
C LEU A 29 29.75 -9.96 13.33
N ASN A 30 29.49 -9.12 14.32
CA ASN A 30 28.62 -9.47 15.45
C ASN A 30 27.14 -9.18 15.13
N TYR A 31 26.33 -10.24 15.00
CA TYR A 31 24.90 -10.14 14.66
C TYR A 31 24.01 -11.09 15.45
N GLU A 32 22.73 -10.74 15.56
CA GLU A 32 21.66 -11.54 16.15
C GLU A 32 20.55 -11.77 15.13
N ILE A 33 20.04 -13.00 14.99
CA ILE A 33 18.92 -13.30 14.09
C ILE A 33 17.61 -12.91 14.79
N ILE A 34 16.87 -11.97 14.20
CA ILE A 34 15.62 -11.44 14.77
C ILE A 34 14.39 -12.19 14.23
N GLU A 35 14.43 -12.58 12.96
CA GLU A 35 13.28 -13.21 12.29
C GLU A 35 13.76 -14.21 11.24
N GLU A 36 13.22 -15.42 11.26
CA GLU A 36 13.40 -16.39 10.19
C GLU A 36 12.05 -17.02 9.81
N LYS A 37 11.58 -16.74 8.59
CA LYS A 37 10.33 -17.26 8.04
C LYS A 37 10.62 -18.17 6.85
N GLN A 38 10.21 -19.43 6.95
CA GLN A 38 10.26 -20.40 5.85
C GLN A 38 8.83 -20.77 5.42
N GLY A 39 8.32 -20.09 4.38
CA GLY A 39 7.07 -20.45 3.71
C GLY A 39 7.32 -21.03 2.32
N PHE A 40 6.32 -21.70 1.74
CA PHE A 40 6.40 -22.38 0.44
C PHE A 40 6.73 -21.43 -0.74
N PHE A 41 6.48 -20.11 -0.60
CA PHE A 41 6.71 -19.10 -1.64
C PHE A 41 7.58 -17.90 -1.22
N MET A 42 7.94 -17.75 0.06
CA MET A 42 8.86 -16.70 0.52
C MET A 42 9.74 -17.19 1.66
N LYS A 43 11.06 -17.02 1.49
CA LYS A 43 12.06 -17.13 2.55
C LYS A 43 12.51 -15.74 2.94
N LYS A 44 12.49 -15.41 4.22
CA LYS A 44 12.97 -14.14 4.76
C LYS A 44 13.73 -14.40 6.05
N THR A 45 14.96 -13.91 6.10
CA THR A 45 15.84 -13.90 7.28
C THR A 45 16.17 -12.44 7.58
N THR A 46 16.06 -12.04 8.85
CA THR A 46 16.40 -10.69 9.32
C THR A 46 17.42 -10.78 10.45
N ILE A 47 18.51 -10.02 10.34
CA ILE A 47 19.57 -9.93 11.36
C ILE A 47 19.70 -8.50 11.91
N LEU A 48 20.07 -8.38 13.18
CA LEU A 48 20.47 -7.16 13.87
C LEU A 48 21.99 -7.16 13.99
N VAL A 49 22.67 -6.14 13.47
CA VAL A 49 24.12 -5.99 13.61
C VAL A 49 24.40 -4.89 14.63
N ASN A 50 25.19 -5.21 15.65
CA ASN A 50 25.67 -4.24 16.63
C ASN A 50 26.99 -3.66 16.12
N ALA A 51 26.97 -2.41 15.64
CA ALA A 51 28.19 -1.74 15.21
C ALA A 51 28.87 -1.06 16.41
N GLU A 52 29.87 -1.71 17.00
CA GLU A 52 30.91 -1.11 17.86
C GLU A 52 32.19 -1.96 17.78
N GLU A 53 33.16 -1.48 16.96
CA GLU A 53 34.62 -1.37 17.19
C GLU A 53 35.43 -1.39 15.87
N LYS A 54 35.71 -0.19 15.34
CA LYS A 54 36.98 0.15 14.67
C LYS A 54 37.18 1.67 14.71
N LEU A 55 37.49 2.16 15.90
CA LEU A 55 38.03 3.51 16.11
C LEU A 55 39.05 3.48 17.25
N MET A 56 39.94 2.48 17.22
CA MET A 56 41.21 2.42 17.96
C MET A 56 42.00 1.28 17.32
N ASN A 57 42.85 1.63 16.35
CA ASN A 57 44.07 0.93 15.91
C ASN A 57 44.60 1.62 14.62
N MET A 58 44.67 2.96 14.67
CA MET A 58 45.51 3.76 13.78
C MET A 58 46.57 4.43 14.64
N LYS A 59 47.41 3.63 15.28
CA LYS A 59 48.70 3.96 15.89
C LYS A 59 49.24 2.64 16.42
N GLU A 60 50.47 2.33 16.04
CA GLU A 60 51.17 1.04 16.16
C GLU A 60 50.95 0.12 14.96
N ASP A 61 52.06 -0.47 14.51
CA ASP A 61 52.29 -1.22 13.26
C ASP A 61 52.60 -0.40 11.99
N LYS A 62 53.66 0.43 12.10
CA LYS A 62 54.74 0.32 11.12
C LYS A 62 55.58 -0.91 11.47
N VAL A 63 56.09 -1.62 10.45
CA VAL A 63 56.89 -2.87 10.51
C VAL A 63 55.94 -4.08 10.65
N SER A 64 55.87 -5.09 9.78
CA SER A 64 56.72 -5.72 8.75
C SER A 64 55.73 -6.48 7.81
N ILE A 65 56.01 -6.84 6.57
CA ILE A 65 56.85 -7.97 6.13
C ILE A 65 57.00 -7.80 4.61
N GLU A 66 58.21 -7.51 4.15
CA GLU A 66 58.72 -8.14 2.93
C GLU A 66 59.27 -9.48 3.37
N ASP A 67 58.79 -10.57 2.76
CA ASP A 67 59.56 -11.79 2.64
C ASP A 67 59.09 -12.51 1.39
N SER A 68 59.91 -12.43 0.35
CA SER A 68 60.15 -13.60 -0.47
C SER A 68 61.48 -13.47 -1.20
N VAL A 69 62.30 -14.49 -0.95
CA VAL A 69 63.31 -15.10 -1.83
C VAL A 69 64.76 -14.93 -1.37
N GLU A 70 65.29 -16.10 -0.98
CA GLU A 70 66.67 -16.58 -1.01
C GLU A 70 67.52 -16.52 0.28
N GLU A 71 67.35 -17.62 1.02
CA GLU A 71 68.40 -18.46 1.62
C GLU A 71 69.84 -18.22 1.13
N ASN A 72 70.74 -18.41 2.10
CA ASN A 72 72.21 -18.50 2.02
C ASN A 72 72.95 -17.17 2.17
N ILE A 73 73.35 -16.87 3.41
CA ILE A 73 74.75 -16.98 3.85
C ILE A 73 74.76 -16.74 5.36
N GLU A 74 74.85 -17.85 6.10
CA GLU A 74 75.30 -17.87 7.48
C GLU A 74 76.74 -17.34 7.59
N HIS A 75 77.02 -16.69 8.72
CA HIS A 75 78.35 -16.48 9.30
C HIS A 75 79.28 -15.48 8.59
N ASN A 76 79.25 -14.21 9.02
CA ASN A 76 80.48 -13.48 9.40
C ASN A 76 80.32 -12.02 9.90
N GLU A 77 79.12 -11.49 10.14
CA GLU A 77 78.99 -10.06 10.47
C GLU A 77 79.31 -9.72 11.95
N GLU A 78 79.11 -10.65 12.88
CA GLU A 78 79.45 -10.43 14.32
C GLU A 78 80.96 -10.34 14.61
N LYS A 79 81.83 -10.67 13.64
CA LYS A 79 83.29 -10.45 13.76
C LYS A 79 83.76 -9.13 13.13
N ILE A 80 82.95 -8.48 12.30
CA ILE A 80 83.36 -7.28 11.55
C ILE A 80 82.96 -5.99 12.27
N GLU A 81 81.88 -5.97 13.06
CA GLU A 81 81.51 -4.79 13.86
C GLU A 81 82.40 -4.57 15.08
N ILE A 82 82.91 -5.64 15.71
CA ILE A 82 83.82 -5.55 16.87
C ILE A 82 85.22 -5.00 16.48
N GLU A 83 85.60 -5.09 15.20
CA GLU A 83 86.81 -4.43 14.67
C GLU A 83 86.58 -2.97 14.21
N LYS A 84 85.34 -2.55 13.92
CA LYS A 84 85.05 -1.21 13.41
C LYS A 84 84.96 -0.12 14.49
N GLU A 85 84.60 -0.47 15.73
CA GLU A 85 84.55 0.51 16.85
C GLU A 85 85.88 0.69 17.62
N SER A 86 86.84 -0.23 17.49
CA SER A 86 88.12 -0.14 18.22
C SER A 86 89.23 0.67 17.50
N ILE A 87 89.00 1.15 16.27
CA ILE A 87 90.02 1.85 15.45
C ILE A 87 89.75 3.37 15.34
N ALA A 88 88.67 3.89 15.93
CA ALA A 88 88.27 5.30 15.76
C ALA A 88 89.08 6.35 16.57
N LYS A 89 90.12 5.96 17.32
CA LYS A 89 91.04 6.89 18.02
C LYS A 89 92.50 6.39 18.06
N GLU A 90 93.06 5.96 16.94
CA GLU A 90 94.52 5.88 16.83
C GLU A 90 95.08 7.28 16.51
N SER A 91 95.79 7.88 17.47
CA SER A 91 96.62 9.06 17.19
C SER A 91 97.75 8.65 16.26
N ILE A 92 97.82 9.24 15.08
CA ILE A 92 98.86 8.94 14.09
C ILE A 92 100.21 9.33 14.69
N ALA A 93 101.09 8.36 14.94
CA ALA A 93 102.44 8.69 15.39
C ALA A 93 103.19 9.37 14.24
N ALA A 94 104.12 10.28 14.55
CA ALA A 94 104.86 11.05 13.54
C ALA A 94 105.65 10.18 12.52
N ASN A 95 105.89 8.92 12.88
CA ASN A 95 106.62 7.95 12.07
C ASN A 95 105.70 6.95 11.36
N ASP A 96 104.39 6.93 11.60
CA ASP A 96 103.47 5.99 10.96
C ASP A 96 103.20 6.39 9.50
N GLY A 97 102.92 5.38 8.68
CA GLY A 97 102.43 5.56 7.33
C GLY A 97 101.03 6.18 7.37
N LYS A 98 100.73 6.98 6.35
CA LYS A 98 99.49 7.75 6.28
C LYS A 98 98.76 7.49 4.98
N VAL A 99 97.44 7.45 5.04
CA VAL A 99 96.56 7.46 3.88
C VAL A 99 95.59 8.63 3.99
N ARG A 100 95.41 9.36 2.90
CA ARG A 100 94.43 10.44 2.76
C ARG A 100 93.73 10.34 1.41
N ILE A 101 92.56 10.97 1.31
CA ILE A 101 91.85 11.12 0.04
C ILE A 101 91.84 12.59 -0.32
N VAL A 102 92.35 12.91 -1.50
CA VAL A 102 92.23 14.26 -2.06
C VAL A 102 91.85 14.15 -3.53
N LYS A 103 90.78 14.84 -3.92
CA LYS A 103 90.24 14.86 -5.29
C LYS A 103 89.99 13.45 -5.84
N ASN A 104 89.29 12.62 -5.08
CA ASN A 104 88.94 11.24 -5.46
C ASN A 104 90.15 10.29 -5.65
N GLN A 105 91.33 10.67 -5.18
CA GLN A 105 92.55 9.84 -5.24
C GLN A 105 93.00 9.45 -3.84
N VAL A 106 93.34 8.17 -3.67
CA VAL A 106 93.92 7.63 -2.45
C VAL A 106 95.42 7.87 -2.50
N ILE A 107 95.94 8.64 -1.54
CA ILE A 107 97.36 8.99 -1.46
C ILE A 107 97.92 8.36 -0.20
N VAL A 108 98.94 7.53 -0.38
CA VAL A 108 99.64 6.83 0.71
C VAL A 108 101.01 7.47 0.94
N THR A 109 101.46 7.50 2.18
CA THR A 109 102.80 7.91 2.60
C THR A 109 103.42 6.79 3.42
N ASN A 110 104.65 6.41 3.10
CA ASN A 110 105.34 5.29 3.75
C ASN A 110 105.72 5.62 5.21
N PRO A 111 105.71 4.63 6.12
CA PRO A 111 106.19 4.83 7.49
C PRO A 111 107.70 5.14 7.53
N LYS A 112 108.12 5.92 8.52
CA LYS A 112 109.53 6.11 8.89
C LYS A 112 109.98 5.00 9.85
N GLU A 113 111.28 4.87 10.07
CA GLU A 113 111.89 3.80 10.88
C GLU A 113 111.17 3.61 12.24
N GLY A 114 110.56 2.44 12.44
CA GLY A 114 109.78 2.07 13.63
C GLY A 114 108.27 2.38 13.61
N GLY A 115 107.72 2.96 12.54
CA GLY A 115 106.28 3.25 12.39
C GLY A 115 105.45 2.14 11.71
N LYS A 116 104.14 2.13 11.92
CA LYS A 116 103.20 1.18 11.31
C LYS A 116 102.81 1.58 9.88
N PRO A 117 102.65 0.64 8.93
CA PRO A 117 102.12 0.95 7.60
C PRO A 117 100.72 1.56 7.63
N ALA A 118 100.36 2.32 6.59
CA ALA A 118 98.98 2.73 6.39
C ALA A 118 98.14 1.52 5.96
N ALA A 119 96.84 1.52 6.25
CA ALA A 119 95.96 0.45 5.78
C ALA A 119 94.63 1.00 5.23
N ILE A 120 94.05 0.30 4.25
CA ILE A 120 92.74 0.63 3.68
C ILE A 120 91.82 -0.58 3.64
N THR A 121 90.51 -0.31 3.63
CA THR A 121 89.46 -1.32 3.44
C THR A 121 88.38 -0.79 2.50
N SER A 122 87.79 -1.68 1.71
CA SER A 122 86.64 -1.36 0.84
C SER A 122 85.36 -1.18 1.65
N GLY A 123 84.68 -0.07 1.44
CA GLY A 123 83.35 0.23 1.98
C GLY A 123 82.23 0.01 0.97
N ASP A 124 81.09 0.64 1.21
CA ASP A 124 79.85 0.41 0.44
C ASP A 124 79.91 1.01 -0.97
N ASN A 125 79.39 0.26 -1.95
CA ASN A 125 79.28 0.63 -3.37
C ASN A 125 80.60 1.11 -4.02
N VAL A 126 81.72 0.57 -3.55
CA VAL A 126 83.04 0.80 -4.13
C VAL A 126 83.84 -0.49 -4.18
N THR A 127 84.57 -0.68 -5.27
CA THR A 127 85.49 -1.80 -5.45
C THR A 127 86.91 -1.26 -5.49
N ILE A 128 87.80 -1.84 -4.68
CA ILE A 128 89.17 -1.36 -4.54
C ILE A 128 90.13 -2.48 -4.93
N LEU A 129 91.05 -2.15 -5.81
CA LEU A 129 92.12 -3.03 -6.27
C LEU A 129 93.45 -2.46 -5.76
N VAL A 130 94.27 -3.29 -5.11
CA VAL A 130 95.62 -2.94 -4.68
C VAL A 130 96.58 -3.88 -5.38
N ASP A 131 97.37 -3.35 -6.31
CA ASP A 131 98.25 -4.10 -7.23
C ASP A 131 97.50 -5.11 -8.10
N GLY A 132 96.26 -4.79 -8.45
CA GLY A 132 95.38 -5.65 -9.25
C GLY A 132 94.53 -6.63 -8.44
N ASP A 133 94.80 -6.82 -7.15
CA ASP A 133 94.01 -7.69 -6.28
C ASP A 133 92.88 -6.94 -5.58
N ARG A 134 91.65 -7.45 -5.71
CA ARG A 134 90.47 -6.88 -5.03
C ARG A 134 90.55 -7.10 -3.53
N ILE A 135 90.40 -6.02 -2.77
CA ILE A 135 90.37 -6.07 -1.31
C ILE A 135 88.94 -6.00 -0.79
N LYS A 136 88.65 -6.79 0.24
CA LYS A 136 87.38 -6.74 1.00
C LYS A 136 87.59 -6.49 2.49
N SER A 137 88.81 -6.72 2.99
CA SER A 137 89.23 -6.52 4.38
C SER A 137 90.43 -5.57 4.43
N ARG A 138 90.83 -5.21 5.65
CA ARG A 138 92.01 -4.37 5.91
C ARG A 138 93.25 -4.89 5.19
N LYS A 139 93.84 -4.08 4.31
CA LYS A 139 95.11 -4.35 3.64
C LYS A 139 96.07 -3.21 3.91
N GLU A 140 97.29 -3.55 4.31
CA GLU A 140 98.39 -2.60 4.45
C GLU A 140 98.82 -2.10 3.07
N VAL A 141 99.07 -0.81 2.96
CA VAL A 141 99.42 -0.13 1.71
C VAL A 141 100.61 0.80 1.90
N PHE A 142 101.39 0.91 0.82
CA PHE A 142 102.64 1.64 0.69
C PHE A 142 102.60 2.52 -0.58
N GLU A 143 103.49 3.49 -0.69
CA GLU A 143 103.59 4.43 -1.84
C GLU A 143 103.77 3.73 -3.18
N GLU A 144 104.42 2.56 -3.18
CA GLU A 144 104.62 1.73 -4.36
C GLU A 144 103.38 0.96 -4.82
N ASN A 145 102.36 0.80 -3.97
CA ASN A 145 101.17 0.04 -4.34
C ASN A 145 100.27 0.84 -5.30
N LYS A 146 99.84 0.19 -6.39
CA LYS A 146 98.87 0.76 -7.32
C LYS A 146 97.46 0.54 -6.78
N ILE A 147 96.84 1.60 -6.25
CA ILE A 147 95.47 1.57 -5.73
C ILE A 147 94.50 2.09 -6.80
N GLU A 148 93.61 1.23 -7.29
CA GLU A 148 92.52 1.59 -8.20
C GLU A 148 91.18 1.51 -7.48
N VAL A 149 90.35 2.54 -7.65
CA VAL A 149 89.03 2.64 -7.02
C VAL A 149 87.98 2.70 -8.13
N ILE A 150 87.09 1.72 -8.13
CA ILE A 150 86.04 1.54 -9.14
C ILE A 150 84.68 1.75 -8.47
N PHE A 151 83.87 2.60 -9.09
CA PHE A 151 82.51 2.87 -8.64
C PHE A 151 81.50 2.26 -9.59
N GLU A 152 80.33 1.91 -9.05
CA GLU A 152 79.19 1.53 -9.88
C GLU A 152 78.59 2.76 -10.56
N GLU A 153 78.37 2.68 -11.87
CA GLU A 153 77.71 3.75 -12.63
C GLU A 153 76.22 3.46 -12.76
N VAL A 154 75.38 4.35 -12.23
CA VAL A 154 73.92 4.29 -12.43
C VAL A 154 73.57 5.23 -13.58
N LYS A 155 73.09 4.68 -14.70
CA LYS A 155 72.67 5.48 -15.86
C LYS A 155 71.27 6.06 -15.65
N ALA A 156 71.05 7.28 -16.14
CA ALA A 156 69.72 7.89 -16.16
C ALA A 156 68.74 7.04 -16.99
N HIS A 157 67.53 6.86 -16.45
CA HIS A 157 66.45 6.14 -17.13
C HIS A 157 65.11 6.80 -16.82
N ARG A 158 64.23 6.86 -17.82
CA ARG A 158 62.84 7.28 -17.67
C ARG A 158 61.90 6.23 -18.23
N GLU A 159 60.81 5.96 -17.53
CA GLU A 159 59.79 4.99 -17.91
C GLU A 159 58.40 5.62 -17.79
N LEU A 160 57.53 5.31 -18.75
CA LEU A 160 56.11 5.70 -18.74
C LEU A 160 55.29 4.46 -19.05
N ASN A 161 54.36 4.13 -18.15
CA ASN A 161 53.43 3.03 -18.32
C ASN A 161 51.99 3.52 -18.05
N VAL A 162 51.04 3.06 -18.86
CA VAL A 162 49.62 3.39 -18.70
C VAL A 162 48.83 2.10 -18.64
N LYS A 163 48.00 1.96 -17.61
CA LYS A 163 47.03 0.89 -17.46
C LYS A 163 45.62 1.44 -17.60
N THR A 164 44.73 0.66 -18.18
CA THR A 164 43.29 0.96 -18.22
C THR A 164 42.53 -0.08 -17.41
N ASP A 165 41.40 0.31 -16.85
CA ASP A 165 40.46 -0.64 -16.26
C ASP A 165 39.81 -1.54 -17.35
N GLN A 166 39.09 -2.58 -16.92
CA GLN A 166 38.46 -3.55 -17.83
C GLN A 166 37.39 -2.91 -18.73
N ASN A 167 36.71 -1.87 -18.23
CA ASN A 167 35.61 -1.23 -18.93
C ASN A 167 36.07 -0.03 -19.80
N ASN A 168 37.36 0.32 -19.74
CA ASN A 168 37.96 1.52 -20.33
C ASN A 168 37.33 2.82 -19.82
N MET A 169 36.81 2.84 -18.59
CA MET A 169 36.28 4.04 -17.95
C MET A 169 37.36 4.86 -17.26
N GLU A 170 38.50 4.26 -16.89
CA GLU A 170 39.58 4.94 -16.19
C GLU A 170 40.94 4.50 -16.75
N ALA A 171 41.87 5.44 -16.89
CA ALA A 171 43.27 5.18 -17.17
C ALA A 171 44.15 5.72 -16.05
N TYR A 172 45.18 4.96 -15.71
CA TYR A 172 46.17 5.29 -14.70
C TYR A 172 47.56 5.29 -15.31
N ILE A 173 48.33 6.35 -15.05
CA ILE A 173 49.69 6.51 -15.53
C ILE A 173 50.69 6.34 -14.38
N SER A 174 51.80 5.68 -14.67
CA SER A 174 52.98 5.63 -13.82
C SER A 174 54.16 6.18 -14.60
N VAL A 175 54.80 7.22 -14.07
CA VAL A 175 55.99 7.85 -14.65
C VAL A 175 57.12 7.77 -13.63
N ILE A 176 58.25 7.20 -14.03
CA ILE A 176 59.42 7.01 -13.17
C ILE A 176 60.63 7.63 -13.86
N TYR A 177 61.25 8.60 -13.19
CA TYR A 177 62.52 9.22 -13.51
C TYR A 177 63.58 8.72 -12.51
N LYS A 178 64.63 8.10 -13.03
CA LYS A 178 65.81 7.67 -12.28
C LYS A 178 67.02 8.50 -12.75
N PRO A 179 67.66 9.29 -11.87
CA PRO A 179 68.81 10.12 -12.24
C PRO A 179 70.05 9.26 -12.54
N GLU A 180 70.95 9.82 -13.34
CA GLU A 180 72.32 9.33 -13.45
C GLU A 180 73.07 9.72 -12.18
N ILE A 181 73.77 8.75 -11.57
CA ILE A 181 74.54 8.97 -10.33
C ILE A 181 75.98 8.55 -10.59
N LYS A 182 76.90 9.50 -10.41
CA LYS A 182 78.34 9.22 -10.36
C LYS A 182 78.81 9.26 -8.93
N TYR A 183 79.38 8.14 -8.51
CA TYR A 183 79.99 7.98 -7.20
C TYR A 183 81.48 8.29 -7.27
N GLY A 184 82.02 8.75 -6.16
CA GLY A 184 83.46 8.78 -5.92
C GLY A 184 83.77 8.82 -4.43
N LEU A 185 84.99 9.20 -4.06
CA LEU A 185 85.43 9.30 -2.67
C LEU A 185 85.36 10.74 -2.17
N LYS A 186 84.90 10.88 -0.93
CA LYS A 186 84.96 12.14 -0.18
C LYS A 186 86.39 12.37 0.29
N ASP A 187 86.87 13.62 0.23
CA ASP A 187 88.19 13.98 0.76
C ASP A 187 88.28 13.68 2.27
N VAL A 188 89.40 13.09 2.68
CA VAL A 188 89.68 12.71 4.07
C VAL A 188 91.14 13.08 4.36
N GLU A 189 91.36 13.77 5.48
CA GLU A 189 92.70 14.11 5.97
C GLU A 189 93.51 12.86 6.37
N ASP A 190 94.81 13.04 6.65
CA ASP A 190 95.71 11.95 7.02
C ASP A 190 95.12 11.04 8.11
N LYS A 191 95.07 9.74 7.83
CA LYS A 191 94.79 8.68 8.81
C LYS A 191 95.78 7.53 8.63
N ASN A 192 96.03 6.76 9.68
CA ASN A 192 96.78 5.51 9.53
C ASN A 192 95.91 4.39 8.94
N TYR A 193 94.59 4.43 9.17
CA TYR A 193 93.62 3.48 8.60
C TYR A 193 92.39 4.19 8.03
N LEU A 194 91.95 3.77 6.84
CA LEU A 194 90.80 4.37 6.16
C LEU A 194 89.87 3.34 5.50
N ILE A 195 88.59 3.41 5.86
CA ILE A 195 87.52 2.75 5.12
C ILE A 195 87.10 3.68 3.99
N LEU A 196 87.28 3.22 2.76
CA LEU A 196 86.97 3.97 1.56
C LEU A 196 85.50 3.73 1.22
N ASN A 197 84.63 4.70 1.51
CA ASN A 197 83.20 4.66 1.18
C ASN A 197 82.93 5.53 -0.05
N SER A 198 82.05 5.06 -0.93
CA SER A 198 81.54 5.91 -2.01
C SER A 198 80.64 7.03 -1.46
N CYS A 199 80.63 8.17 -2.15
CA CYS A 199 79.67 9.25 -1.98
C CYS A 199 79.20 9.75 -3.35
N LYS A 200 77.97 10.25 -3.44
CA LYS A 200 77.46 10.90 -4.67
C LYS A 200 78.27 12.16 -4.94
N ILE A 201 78.90 12.23 -6.10
CA ILE A 201 79.65 13.42 -6.55
C ILE A 201 78.85 14.22 -7.57
N GLU A 202 78.10 13.54 -8.42
CA GLU A 202 77.27 14.15 -9.46
C GLU A 202 75.94 13.39 -9.54
N GLU A 203 74.84 14.14 -9.61
CA GLU A 203 73.49 13.62 -9.82
C GLU A 203 72.83 14.42 -10.93
N LYS A 204 72.35 13.75 -11.97
CA LYS A 204 71.76 14.39 -13.14
C LYS A 204 70.46 13.69 -13.53
N ASP A 205 69.36 14.41 -13.45
CA ASP A 205 68.05 13.89 -13.85
C ASP A 205 68.00 13.54 -15.35
N PRO A 206 67.20 12.53 -15.74
CA PRO A 206 66.83 12.33 -17.13
C PRO A 206 66.01 13.54 -17.65
N PRO A 207 65.92 13.73 -18.97
CA PRO A 207 64.96 14.69 -19.52
C PRO A 207 63.53 14.29 -19.10
N TYR A 208 62.84 15.19 -18.42
CA TYR A 208 61.45 15.01 -18.03
C TYR A 208 60.53 14.87 -19.26
N TYR A 209 59.44 14.11 -19.14
CA TYR A 209 58.46 14.01 -20.21
C TYR A 209 57.74 15.35 -20.38
N THR A 210 57.49 15.76 -21.63
CA THR A 210 56.62 16.91 -21.90
C THR A 210 55.15 16.49 -21.88
N GLU A 211 54.25 17.46 -21.69
CA GLU A 211 52.80 17.21 -21.79
C GLU A 211 52.42 16.61 -23.14
N GLU A 212 53.06 17.08 -24.21
CA GLU A 212 52.85 16.60 -25.58
C GLU A 212 53.29 15.14 -25.73
N GLU A 213 54.45 14.77 -25.20
CA GLU A 213 54.94 13.37 -25.20
C GLU A 213 53.97 12.43 -24.47
N ILE A 214 53.43 12.86 -23.33
CA ILE A 214 52.45 12.09 -22.54
C ILE A 214 51.13 11.98 -23.30
N ILE A 215 50.60 13.08 -23.86
CA ILE A 215 49.36 13.08 -24.64
C ILE A 215 49.50 12.20 -25.89
N GLU A 216 50.63 12.23 -26.58
CA GLU A 216 50.90 11.34 -27.71
C GLU A 216 50.95 9.87 -27.29
N ALA A 217 51.57 9.56 -26.15
CA ALA A 217 51.60 8.21 -25.61
C ALA A 217 50.17 7.71 -25.29
N LEU A 218 49.36 8.53 -24.62
CA LEU A 218 47.95 8.23 -24.34
C LEU A 218 47.14 8.02 -25.62
N LYS A 219 47.31 8.88 -26.62
CA LYS A 219 46.65 8.74 -27.94
C LYS A 219 47.06 7.46 -28.66
N LYS A 220 48.34 7.08 -28.65
CA LYS A 220 48.83 5.81 -29.23
C LYS A 220 48.21 4.59 -28.56
N MET A 221 47.87 4.71 -27.27
CA MET A 221 47.15 3.68 -26.50
C MET A 221 45.61 3.77 -26.65
N GLY A 222 45.13 4.67 -27.52
CA GLY A 222 43.71 4.84 -27.83
C GLY A 222 42.93 5.69 -26.83
N ILE A 223 43.60 6.31 -25.85
CA ILE A 223 42.96 7.19 -24.86
C ILE A 223 42.82 8.58 -25.50
N VAL A 224 41.59 8.99 -25.76
CA VAL A 224 41.26 10.23 -26.52
C VAL A 224 40.24 11.11 -25.81
N TYR A 225 39.63 10.64 -24.72
CA TYR A 225 38.58 11.33 -23.98
C TYR A 225 38.89 11.39 -22.48
N GLY A 226 38.48 12.48 -21.83
CA GLY A 226 38.47 12.57 -20.37
C GLY A 226 39.82 12.76 -19.69
N ILE A 227 40.84 13.26 -20.41
CA ILE A 227 42.18 13.50 -19.86
C ILE A 227 42.09 14.53 -18.72
N VAL A 228 42.63 14.16 -17.55
CA VAL A 228 42.66 15.00 -16.35
C VAL A 228 43.90 15.87 -16.41
N LYS A 229 43.73 17.14 -16.78
CA LYS A 229 44.84 18.06 -17.08
C LYS A 229 45.73 18.31 -15.86
N GLU A 230 45.13 18.40 -14.68
CA GLU A 230 45.84 18.65 -13.42
C GLU A 230 46.85 17.53 -13.12
N ASN A 231 46.47 16.28 -13.39
CA ASN A 231 47.31 15.11 -13.15
C ASN A 231 48.39 14.95 -14.23
N LEU A 232 48.15 15.51 -15.42
CA LEU A 232 49.12 15.52 -16.51
C LEU A 232 50.32 16.42 -16.18
N GLU A 233 50.08 17.61 -15.60
CA GLU A 233 51.12 18.50 -15.11
C GLU A 233 51.98 17.89 -14.00
N GLN A 234 51.41 16.97 -13.20
CA GLN A 234 52.15 16.29 -12.14
C GLN A 234 53.15 15.26 -12.70
N CYS A 235 52.78 14.57 -13.78
CA CYS A 235 53.61 13.53 -14.42
C CYS A 235 54.86 14.08 -15.11
N THR A 236 54.84 15.36 -15.51
CA THR A 236 55.98 16.03 -16.16
C THR A 236 57.02 16.52 -15.17
N LYS A 237 56.69 16.61 -13.88
CA LYS A 237 57.56 17.22 -12.85
C LYS A 237 58.09 16.22 -11.83
N ASN A 238 57.34 15.15 -11.55
CA ASN A 238 57.66 14.21 -10.47
C ASN A 238 57.38 12.77 -10.89
N ASN A 239 57.95 11.84 -10.12
CA ASN A 239 57.53 10.44 -10.17
C ASN A 239 56.07 10.32 -9.72
N CYS A 240 55.30 9.51 -10.43
CA CYS A 240 53.93 9.17 -10.08
C CYS A 240 53.70 7.67 -10.31
N ILE A 241 52.84 7.08 -9.48
CA ILE A 241 52.49 5.67 -9.54
C ILE A 241 50.97 5.60 -9.55
N GLU A 242 50.42 4.96 -10.58
CA GLU A 242 48.99 4.71 -10.76
C GLU A 242 48.11 5.96 -10.57
N LEU A 243 48.55 7.09 -11.13
CA LEU A 243 47.81 8.35 -11.08
C LEU A 243 46.70 8.36 -12.14
N LEU A 244 45.46 8.68 -11.76
CA LEU A 244 44.34 8.74 -12.70
C LEU A 244 44.58 9.81 -13.78
N ILE A 245 44.82 9.41 -15.03
CA ILE A 245 45.19 10.32 -16.11
C ILE A 245 44.04 10.60 -17.09
N ALA A 246 43.06 9.70 -17.16
CA ALA A 246 41.83 9.93 -17.91
C ALA A 246 40.63 9.23 -17.26
N LYS A 247 39.45 9.86 -17.34
CA LYS A 247 38.18 9.34 -16.82
C LYS A 247 37.04 9.55 -17.80
N GLY A 248 36.37 8.47 -18.15
CA GLY A 248 35.16 8.45 -18.97
C GLY A 248 33.96 9.06 -18.24
N LYS A 249 32.89 9.32 -18.99
CA LYS A 249 31.60 9.76 -18.46
C LYS A 249 30.67 8.57 -18.34
N GLU A 250 30.23 8.26 -17.12
CA GLU A 250 29.27 7.18 -16.85
C GLU A 250 27.92 7.41 -17.52
N THR A 251 27.22 6.31 -17.85
CA THR A 251 25.85 6.36 -18.38
C THR A 251 24.85 6.67 -17.27
N ILE A 252 23.81 7.45 -17.56
CA ILE A 252 22.64 7.61 -16.69
C ILE A 252 21.49 6.84 -17.33
N ASN A 253 20.98 5.79 -16.67
CA ASN A 253 19.86 5.01 -17.20
C ASN A 253 18.55 5.78 -17.10
N GLU A 254 17.62 5.49 -18.02
CA GLU A 254 16.24 5.97 -17.90
C GLU A 254 15.57 5.32 -16.67
N GLU A 255 14.71 6.08 -15.98
CA GLU A 255 13.84 5.52 -14.93
C GLU A 255 12.60 4.88 -15.58
N ASP A 256 12.16 3.71 -15.09
CA ASP A 256 10.93 3.06 -15.58
C ASP A 256 9.71 3.95 -15.29
N GLU A 257 8.75 3.98 -16.22
CA GLU A 257 7.45 4.58 -15.94
C GLU A 257 6.72 3.78 -14.86
N SER A 258 5.88 4.44 -14.07
CA SER A 258 5.06 3.79 -13.04
C SER A 258 3.61 4.27 -13.09
N ILE A 259 2.69 3.47 -12.56
CA ILE A 259 1.28 3.87 -12.44
C ILE A 259 1.00 4.12 -10.97
N GLU A 260 0.49 5.31 -10.66
CA GLU A 260 -0.10 5.62 -9.36
C GLU A 260 -1.60 5.34 -9.43
N ILE A 261 -2.04 4.26 -8.79
CA ILE A 261 -3.45 3.89 -8.65
C ILE A 261 -4.06 4.67 -7.47
N LYS A 262 -5.25 5.23 -7.66
CA LYS A 262 -5.93 6.10 -6.69
C LYS A 262 -7.04 5.42 -5.89
N PHE A 263 -7.28 4.12 -6.09
CA PHE A 263 -8.27 3.32 -5.38
C PHE A 263 -7.64 2.05 -4.78
N THR A 264 -8.34 1.43 -3.83
CA THR A 264 -7.91 0.18 -3.19
C THR A 264 -8.02 -0.99 -4.17
N THR A 265 -6.93 -1.72 -4.37
CA THR A 265 -6.94 -2.95 -5.19
C THR A 265 -7.22 -4.16 -4.32
N ASP A 266 -7.86 -5.19 -4.88
CA ASP A 266 -8.27 -6.42 -4.16
C ASP A 266 -7.10 -7.17 -3.45
N ASN A 267 -5.84 -6.78 -3.72
CA ASN A 267 -4.65 -7.33 -3.06
C ASN A 267 -4.23 -6.59 -1.76
N GLN A 268 -4.92 -5.52 -1.38
CA GLN A 268 -4.69 -4.90 -0.08
C GLN A 268 -5.45 -5.67 1.00
N GLU A 269 -4.73 -6.12 2.04
CA GLU A 269 -5.33 -6.72 3.22
C GLU A 269 -6.40 -5.76 3.78
N LEU A 270 -7.61 -6.28 3.99
CA LEU A 270 -8.71 -5.56 4.62
C LEU A 270 -8.23 -5.09 6.00
N LYS A 271 -7.96 -3.80 6.14
CA LYS A 271 -7.45 -3.23 7.38
C LYS A 271 -8.59 -3.14 8.39
N LEU A 272 -8.64 -4.11 9.28
CA LEU A 272 -9.44 -4.04 10.49
C LEU A 272 -8.96 -2.85 11.32
N THR A 273 -9.84 -1.86 11.51
CA THR A 273 -9.59 -0.73 12.41
C THR A 273 -10.22 -1.01 13.77
N GLU A 274 -9.39 -1.02 14.81
CA GLU A 274 -9.85 -1.02 16.20
C GLU A 274 -10.41 0.36 16.56
N ASP A 275 -11.54 0.39 17.26
CA ASP A 275 -12.05 1.62 17.86
C ASP A 275 -11.22 2.04 19.08
N LYS A 276 -11.57 3.19 19.69
CA LYS A 276 -10.86 3.72 20.87
C LYS A 276 -10.91 2.80 22.10
N THR A 277 -11.77 1.77 22.10
CA THR A 277 -11.93 0.79 23.17
C THR A 277 -11.41 -0.60 22.79
N GLY A 278 -10.79 -0.76 21.61
CA GLY A 278 -10.19 -2.00 21.13
C GLY A 278 -11.17 -2.97 20.46
N ASN A 279 -12.41 -2.55 20.16
CA ASN A 279 -13.36 -3.38 19.42
C ASN A 279 -13.12 -3.24 17.91
N VAL A 280 -13.23 -4.37 17.22
CA VAL A 280 -13.12 -4.45 15.76
C VAL A 280 -14.51 -4.68 15.19
N ASP A 281 -14.96 -3.76 14.32
CA ASP A 281 -16.22 -3.94 13.59
C ASP A 281 -16.01 -4.83 12.36
N PHE A 282 -16.14 -6.14 12.56
CA PHE A 282 -16.05 -7.13 11.49
C PHE A 282 -17.17 -7.00 10.44
N LYS A 283 -18.24 -6.26 10.73
CA LYS A 283 -19.34 -6.09 9.78
C LYS A 283 -19.04 -5.01 8.75
N SER A 284 -18.20 -4.03 9.06
CA SER A 284 -17.87 -2.93 8.14
C SER A 284 -16.79 -3.29 7.10
N ILE A 285 -16.23 -4.50 7.17
CA ILE A 285 -15.20 -5.00 6.25
C ILE A 285 -15.67 -5.03 4.79
N GLY A 286 -16.94 -5.37 4.56
CA GLY A 286 -17.50 -5.58 3.22
C GLY A 286 -17.96 -4.32 2.48
N SER A 287 -17.68 -3.12 3.03
CA SER A 287 -18.00 -1.87 2.35
C SER A 287 -17.13 -1.71 1.10
N ILE A 288 -17.76 -1.65 -0.07
CA ILE A 288 -17.06 -1.63 -1.36
C ILE A 288 -16.78 -0.18 -1.74
N GLU A 289 -15.50 0.14 -1.91
CA GLU A 289 -15.09 1.42 -2.46
C GLU A 289 -15.70 1.61 -3.86
N SER A 290 -16.37 2.75 -4.04
CA SER A 290 -17.03 3.14 -5.28
C SER A 290 -16.56 4.53 -5.70
N VAL A 291 -16.50 4.73 -7.01
CA VAL A 291 -16.03 5.97 -7.65
C VAL A 291 -17.16 6.65 -8.38
N LYS A 292 -17.09 7.97 -8.55
CA LYS A 292 -18.06 8.77 -9.31
C LYS A 292 -17.54 9.15 -10.71
N PRO A 293 -18.43 9.44 -11.68
CA PRO A 293 -18.00 9.95 -12.98
C PRO A 293 -17.09 11.19 -12.84
N GLY A 294 -15.96 11.19 -13.55
CA GLY A 294 -14.93 12.23 -13.51
C GLY A 294 -13.86 12.03 -12.43
N GLU A 295 -13.98 11.01 -11.58
CA GLU A 295 -12.97 10.72 -10.56
C GLU A 295 -11.74 10.04 -11.16
N VAL A 296 -10.54 10.47 -10.76
CA VAL A 296 -9.27 9.96 -11.29
C VAL A 296 -8.96 8.60 -10.67
N LEU A 297 -8.81 7.57 -11.51
CA LEU A 297 -8.52 6.20 -11.08
C LEU A 297 -7.04 5.89 -11.05
N ALA A 298 -6.28 6.43 -12.01
CA ALA A 298 -4.85 6.23 -12.08
C ALA A 298 -4.15 7.32 -12.90
N VAL A 299 -2.90 7.58 -12.53
CA VAL A 299 -2.01 8.52 -13.21
C VAL A 299 -0.69 7.82 -13.54
N ARG A 300 -0.27 7.87 -14.80
CA ARG A 300 1.05 7.44 -15.26
C ARG A 300 2.08 8.49 -14.87
N LYS A 301 3.11 8.06 -14.14
CA LYS A 301 4.31 8.85 -13.86
C LYS A 301 5.35 8.56 -14.94
N LYS A 302 5.71 9.58 -15.70
CA LYS A 302 6.79 9.52 -16.69
C LYS A 302 8.12 9.24 -15.99
N GLY A 303 8.91 8.38 -16.60
CA GLY A 303 10.30 8.15 -16.22
C GLY A 303 11.16 9.38 -16.49
N LYS A 304 12.37 9.40 -15.93
CA LYS A 304 13.40 10.39 -16.27
C LYS A 304 14.21 9.91 -17.46
N GLU A 305 14.58 10.85 -18.33
CA GLU A 305 15.46 10.58 -19.46
C GLU A 305 16.86 10.20 -18.99
N GLY A 306 17.44 9.21 -19.67
CA GLY A 306 18.82 8.78 -19.48
C GLY A 306 19.79 9.64 -20.29
N GLN A 307 21.07 9.42 -20.06
CA GLN A 307 22.15 10.04 -20.84
C GLN A 307 23.18 8.99 -21.20
N ASP A 308 23.54 8.95 -22.48
CA ASP A 308 24.67 8.15 -22.95
C ASP A 308 25.97 8.61 -22.27
N GLY A 309 26.78 7.62 -21.93
CA GLY A 309 28.14 7.79 -21.44
C GLY A 309 29.15 7.72 -22.57
N ILE A 310 30.42 7.95 -22.25
CA ILE A 310 31.53 7.85 -23.19
C ILE A 310 32.76 7.37 -22.42
N ASP A 311 33.40 6.32 -22.92
CA ASP A 311 34.61 5.77 -22.30
C ASP A 311 35.85 6.58 -22.68
N ILE A 312 37.00 6.30 -22.06
CA ILE A 312 38.25 7.05 -22.31
C ILE A 312 38.77 6.89 -23.75
N LYS A 313 38.28 5.89 -24.48
CA LYS A 313 38.60 5.63 -25.89
C LYS A 313 37.66 6.35 -26.86
N GLY A 314 36.72 7.14 -26.35
CA GLY A 314 35.77 7.90 -27.14
C GLY A 314 34.60 7.04 -27.66
N ILE A 315 34.42 5.81 -27.16
CA ILE A 315 33.32 4.94 -27.56
C ILE A 315 32.10 5.28 -26.71
N VAL A 316 30.99 5.61 -27.37
CA VAL A 316 29.71 5.91 -26.71
C VAL A 316 29.16 4.65 -26.03
N LYS A 317 28.87 4.75 -24.74
CA LYS A 317 28.17 3.72 -23.97
C LYS A 317 26.68 4.07 -23.93
N LYS A 318 25.86 3.25 -24.58
CA LYS A 318 24.41 3.46 -24.60
C LYS A 318 23.81 3.19 -23.23
N HIS A 319 23.00 4.13 -22.76
CA HIS A 319 22.22 3.94 -21.55
C HIS A 319 21.11 2.90 -21.76
N LYS A 320 20.62 2.32 -20.66
CA LYS A 320 19.47 1.41 -20.70
C LYS A 320 18.17 2.20 -20.80
N GLN A 321 17.32 1.84 -21.77
CA GLN A 321 15.97 2.39 -21.92
C GLN A 321 15.05 1.89 -20.81
N GLY A 322 14.20 2.79 -20.32
CA GLY A 322 13.19 2.54 -19.32
C GLY A 322 11.97 1.84 -19.93
N LYS A 323 11.25 1.07 -19.12
CA LYS A 323 9.99 0.46 -19.55
C LYS A 323 8.92 1.54 -19.70
N LYS A 324 8.32 1.59 -20.89
CA LYS A 324 7.15 2.41 -21.17
C LYS A 324 5.86 1.67 -20.81
N ILE A 325 4.91 2.40 -20.26
CA ILE A 325 3.60 1.92 -19.82
C ILE A 325 2.53 2.65 -20.63
N ILE A 326 1.58 1.89 -21.15
CA ILE A 326 0.39 2.43 -21.81
C ILE A 326 -0.80 2.19 -20.89
N LEU A 327 -1.48 3.27 -20.51
CA LEU A 327 -2.77 3.20 -19.84
C LEU A 327 -3.86 2.87 -20.87
N LYS A 328 -4.72 1.91 -20.54
CA LYS A 328 -5.82 1.52 -21.43
C LYS A 328 -7.16 1.68 -20.70
N PRO A 329 -8.11 2.45 -21.24
CA PRO A 329 -9.44 2.52 -20.69
C PRO A 329 -10.21 1.24 -21.09
N GLY A 330 -10.79 0.58 -20.11
CA GLY A 330 -11.78 -0.48 -20.28
C GLY A 330 -13.19 0.06 -20.07
N GLN A 331 -14.16 -0.86 -19.91
CA GLN A 331 -15.56 -0.51 -19.66
C GLN A 331 -15.70 0.40 -18.43
N GLY A 332 -16.51 1.46 -18.58
CA GLY A 332 -16.81 2.39 -17.49
C GLY A 332 -15.69 3.39 -17.16
N THR A 333 -14.65 3.44 -17.99
CA THR A 333 -13.52 4.38 -17.82
C THR A 333 -13.25 5.16 -19.09
N ALA A 334 -12.60 6.31 -18.95
CA ALA A 334 -12.13 7.11 -20.06
C ALA A 334 -10.69 7.59 -19.80
N LEU A 335 -9.95 7.83 -20.88
CA LEU A 335 -8.71 8.59 -20.80
C LEU A 335 -9.08 10.07 -20.79
N ARG A 336 -8.70 10.77 -19.73
CA ARG A 336 -8.78 12.24 -19.69
C ARG A 336 -7.70 12.85 -20.57
N ASP A 337 -6.52 12.25 -20.54
CA ASP A 337 -5.32 12.60 -21.29
C ASP A 337 -4.46 11.32 -21.48
N GLU A 338 -3.29 11.43 -22.13
CA GLU A 338 -2.41 10.27 -22.36
C GLU A 338 -1.85 9.64 -21.06
N ASP A 339 -1.90 10.38 -19.96
CA ASP A 339 -1.29 10.02 -18.68
C ASP A 339 -2.32 9.73 -17.57
N THR A 340 -3.62 9.94 -17.81
CA THR A 340 -4.64 9.88 -16.75
C THR A 340 -5.90 9.13 -17.19
N ILE A 341 -6.32 8.16 -16.37
CA ILE A 341 -7.62 7.49 -16.51
C ILE A 341 -8.57 8.00 -15.44
N GLU A 342 -9.80 8.28 -15.86
CA GLU A 342 -10.92 8.65 -15.00
C GLU A 342 -12.10 7.68 -15.15
N ALA A 343 -12.96 7.66 -14.15
CA ALA A 343 -14.23 6.95 -14.20
C ALA A 343 -15.20 7.68 -15.15
N ALA A 344 -15.82 6.95 -16.08
CA ALA A 344 -16.87 7.47 -16.95
C ALA A 344 -18.27 7.24 -16.36
N MET A 345 -18.38 6.40 -15.33
CA MET A 345 -19.63 6.01 -14.67
C MET A 345 -19.38 5.76 -13.17
N GLU A 346 -20.46 5.72 -12.38
CA GLU A 346 -20.39 5.34 -10.96
C GLU A 346 -20.29 3.82 -10.79
N GLY A 347 -19.43 3.32 -9.90
CA GLY A 347 -19.31 1.89 -9.64
C GLY A 347 -18.01 1.45 -8.93
N LYS A 348 -17.71 0.15 -8.92
CA LYS A 348 -16.48 -0.43 -8.34
C LYS A 348 -15.31 -0.30 -9.33
N PRO A 349 -14.22 0.40 -8.98
CA PRO A 349 -13.03 0.47 -9.82
C PRO A 349 -12.22 -0.84 -9.74
N CYS A 350 -11.66 -1.27 -10.87
CA CYS A 350 -10.84 -2.48 -10.99
C CYS A 350 -9.70 -2.25 -11.99
N VAL A 351 -8.59 -2.95 -11.83
CA VAL A 351 -7.47 -2.92 -12.78
C VAL A 351 -6.98 -4.33 -13.10
N LYS A 352 -6.77 -4.60 -14.40
CA LYS A 352 -6.16 -5.85 -14.88
C LYS A 352 -5.22 -5.53 -16.03
N SER A 353 -3.93 -5.84 -15.85
CA SER A 353 -2.90 -5.66 -16.89
C SER A 353 -2.86 -4.23 -17.46
N ASN A 354 -2.91 -3.22 -16.58
CA ASN A 354 -2.96 -1.78 -16.91
C ASN A 354 -4.22 -1.32 -17.67
N ILE A 355 -5.24 -2.18 -17.77
CA ILE A 355 -6.57 -1.82 -18.24
C ILE A 355 -7.46 -1.58 -17.02
N PHE A 356 -8.10 -0.41 -16.98
CA PHE A 356 -8.95 0.01 -15.88
C PHE A 356 -10.41 -0.17 -16.24
N TYR A 357 -11.22 -0.54 -15.25
CA TYR A 357 -12.64 -0.79 -15.43
C TYR A 357 -13.40 -0.17 -14.26
N VAL A 358 -14.63 0.23 -14.52
CA VAL A 358 -15.62 0.53 -13.47
C VAL A 358 -16.85 -0.30 -13.75
N TYR A 359 -17.22 -1.16 -12.80
CA TYR A 359 -18.38 -2.02 -12.91
C TYR A 359 -19.50 -1.55 -11.99
N GLN A 360 -20.73 -1.58 -12.50
CA GLN A 360 -21.96 -1.36 -11.73
C GLN A 360 -22.47 -2.62 -11.04
N VAL A 361 -21.74 -3.73 -11.09
CA VAL A 361 -22.13 -4.99 -10.47
C VAL A 361 -21.03 -5.43 -9.51
N HIS A 362 -21.43 -5.78 -8.29
CA HIS A 362 -20.58 -6.45 -7.33
C HIS A 362 -21.03 -7.90 -7.16
N GLU A 363 -20.17 -8.83 -7.56
CA GLU A 363 -20.44 -10.26 -7.44
C GLU A 363 -19.69 -10.86 -6.24
N VAL A 364 -20.45 -11.47 -5.33
CA VAL A 364 -19.96 -12.30 -4.23
C VAL A 364 -20.06 -13.76 -4.67
N LYS A 365 -18.90 -14.39 -4.91
CA LYS A 365 -18.84 -15.78 -5.37
C LYS A 365 -19.31 -16.80 -4.33
N GLY A 366 -19.34 -16.43 -3.05
CA GLY A 366 -19.68 -17.29 -1.93
C GLY A 366 -20.84 -16.75 -1.10
N ASP A 367 -20.84 -17.11 0.17
CA ASP A 367 -21.81 -16.64 1.15
C ASP A 367 -21.42 -15.24 1.66
N VAL A 368 -22.40 -14.45 2.09
CA VAL A 368 -22.18 -13.23 2.88
C VAL A 368 -22.23 -13.63 4.34
N ASP A 369 -21.10 -13.56 5.03
CA ASP A 369 -20.92 -13.92 6.43
C ASP A 369 -19.94 -12.96 7.13
N ILE A 370 -19.52 -13.28 8.35
CA ILE A 370 -18.62 -12.41 9.12
C ILE A 370 -17.24 -12.21 8.48
N SER A 371 -16.82 -13.12 7.59
CA SER A 371 -15.55 -13.00 6.86
C SER A 371 -15.66 -12.04 5.67
N THR A 372 -16.84 -11.93 5.07
CA THR A 372 -17.12 -10.94 4.01
C THR A 372 -17.56 -9.59 4.57
N GLY A 373 -18.21 -9.59 5.73
CA GLY A 373 -18.89 -8.43 6.31
C GLY A 373 -20.20 -8.09 5.62
N ASN A 374 -20.83 -7.01 6.06
CA ASN A 374 -21.97 -6.41 5.40
C ASN A 374 -21.56 -5.81 4.06
N ILE A 375 -22.48 -5.88 3.10
CA ILE A 375 -22.24 -5.38 1.76
C ILE A 375 -23.09 -4.14 1.55
N THR A 376 -22.42 -3.02 1.23
CA THR A 376 -23.08 -1.80 0.78
C THR A 376 -22.45 -1.42 -0.55
N PHE A 377 -23.26 -1.34 -1.60
CA PHE A 377 -22.78 -1.03 -2.94
C PHE A 377 -23.78 -0.16 -3.71
N VAL A 378 -23.28 0.83 -4.44
CA VAL A 378 -24.11 1.79 -5.20
C VAL A 378 -24.81 1.18 -6.42
N GLY A 379 -24.31 0.07 -6.95
CA GLY A 379 -24.87 -0.64 -8.10
C GLY A 379 -25.63 -1.91 -7.73
N ASP A 380 -25.59 -2.90 -8.62
CA ASP A 380 -26.18 -4.22 -8.45
C ASP A 380 -25.31 -5.11 -7.55
N VAL A 381 -25.93 -5.92 -6.71
CA VAL A 381 -25.25 -6.93 -5.89
C VAL A 381 -25.76 -8.32 -6.26
N VAL A 382 -24.83 -9.20 -6.65
CA VAL A 382 -25.12 -10.61 -6.95
C VAL A 382 -24.41 -11.49 -5.94
N VAL A 383 -25.16 -12.26 -5.16
CA VAL A 383 -24.64 -13.22 -4.20
C VAL A 383 -24.91 -14.63 -4.71
N GLN A 384 -23.86 -15.33 -5.13
CA GLN A 384 -23.93 -16.73 -5.59
C GLN A 384 -24.22 -17.72 -4.45
N GLY A 385 -23.94 -17.31 -3.20
CA GLY A 385 -24.20 -18.06 -1.99
C GLY A 385 -25.45 -17.61 -1.22
N SER A 386 -25.41 -17.86 0.09
CA SER A 386 -26.41 -17.44 1.07
C SER A 386 -25.98 -16.16 1.80
N VAL A 387 -26.95 -15.40 2.32
CA VAL A 387 -26.69 -14.36 3.32
C VAL A 387 -26.93 -14.96 4.71
N LYS A 388 -25.90 -14.96 5.55
CA LYS A 388 -25.91 -15.59 6.87
C LYS A 388 -26.42 -14.65 7.96
N GLU A 389 -26.65 -15.24 9.12
CA GLU A 389 -27.13 -14.57 10.33
C GLU A 389 -26.34 -13.30 10.67
N GLY A 390 -27.08 -12.25 10.99
CA GLY A 390 -26.57 -10.98 11.47
C GLY A 390 -25.91 -10.11 10.40
N MET A 391 -25.92 -10.53 9.13
CA MET A 391 -25.39 -9.79 8.00
C MET A 391 -26.45 -8.88 7.36
N LYS A 392 -25.96 -7.86 6.66
CA LYS A 392 -26.77 -6.93 5.88
C LYS A 392 -26.23 -6.79 4.46
N VAL A 393 -27.13 -6.79 3.48
CA VAL A 393 -26.82 -6.48 2.08
C VAL A 393 -27.68 -5.31 1.62
N GLU A 394 -27.04 -4.23 1.18
CA GLU A 394 -27.67 -3.01 0.68
C GLU A 394 -27.13 -2.65 -0.70
N ALA A 395 -28.01 -2.65 -1.70
CA ALA A 395 -27.68 -2.27 -3.06
C ALA A 395 -28.41 -0.98 -3.48
N GLY A 396 -27.67 -0.09 -4.13
CA GLY A 396 -28.18 1.13 -4.74
C GLY A 396 -28.96 0.87 -6.02
N ASN A 397 -28.87 -0.33 -6.59
CA ASN A 397 -29.75 -0.81 -7.66
C ASN A 397 -30.39 -2.17 -7.28
N SER A 398 -30.13 -3.26 -8.01
CA SER A 398 -30.79 -4.55 -7.80
C SER A 398 -30.02 -5.49 -6.88
N VAL A 399 -30.72 -6.44 -6.25
CA VAL A 399 -30.11 -7.53 -5.46
C VAL A 399 -30.56 -8.87 -6.01
N GLU A 400 -29.62 -9.75 -6.29
CA GLU A 400 -29.85 -11.15 -6.65
C GLU A 400 -29.14 -12.08 -5.68
N ILE A 401 -29.89 -12.95 -5.00
CA ILE A 401 -29.34 -13.95 -4.06
C ILE A 401 -29.76 -15.34 -4.52
N LYS A 402 -28.77 -16.18 -4.81
CA LYS A 402 -28.99 -17.52 -5.38
C LYS A 402 -29.38 -18.58 -4.36
N LYS A 403 -29.10 -18.38 -3.08
CA LYS A 403 -29.43 -19.34 -2.03
C LYS A 403 -30.25 -18.69 -0.91
N HIS A 404 -29.96 -19.05 0.34
CA HIS A 404 -30.80 -18.76 1.49
C HIS A 404 -30.46 -17.41 2.12
N VAL A 405 -31.42 -16.83 2.80
CA VAL A 405 -31.29 -15.61 3.60
C VAL A 405 -31.81 -15.93 4.99
N GLU A 406 -30.93 -15.83 6.00
CA GLU A 406 -31.22 -16.31 7.35
C GLU A 406 -30.84 -15.25 8.38
N ARG A 407 -31.79 -14.80 9.21
CA ARG A 407 -31.56 -13.81 10.28
C ARG A 407 -30.77 -12.58 9.81
N SER A 408 -31.14 -12.05 8.65
CA SER A 408 -30.41 -10.98 7.97
C SER A 408 -31.33 -9.91 7.38
N GLU A 409 -30.74 -8.78 6.98
CA GLU A 409 -31.46 -7.66 6.37
C GLU A 409 -31.00 -7.42 4.93
N ILE A 410 -31.95 -7.39 3.98
CA ILE A 410 -31.67 -7.13 2.57
C ILE A 410 -32.43 -5.88 2.12
N ILE A 411 -31.69 -4.92 1.56
CA ILE A 411 -32.22 -3.65 1.06
C ILE A 411 -31.82 -3.49 -0.41
N SER A 412 -32.80 -3.26 -1.27
CA SER A 412 -32.59 -3.04 -2.70
C SER A 412 -33.38 -1.82 -3.15
N LYS A 413 -32.75 -0.88 -3.86
CA LYS A 413 -33.45 0.29 -4.44
C LYS A 413 -34.13 -0.04 -5.77
N SER A 414 -33.85 -1.21 -6.34
CA SER A 414 -34.46 -1.76 -7.56
C SER A 414 -34.85 -3.23 -7.34
N ASN A 415 -35.15 -3.96 -8.41
CA ASN A 415 -35.65 -5.34 -8.35
C ASN A 415 -34.83 -6.22 -7.39
N LEU A 416 -35.54 -7.00 -6.57
CA LEU A 416 -34.94 -7.91 -5.59
C LEU A 416 -35.37 -9.33 -5.91
N ASN A 417 -34.41 -10.23 -6.16
CA ASN A 417 -34.66 -11.64 -6.43
C ASN A 417 -33.92 -12.53 -5.43
N ILE A 418 -34.65 -13.41 -4.74
CA ILE A 418 -34.09 -14.43 -3.84
C ILE A 418 -34.62 -15.80 -4.25
N ASP A 419 -33.72 -16.62 -4.81
CA ASP A 419 -34.05 -17.95 -5.34
C ASP A 419 -34.27 -18.98 -4.21
N GLY A 420 -33.59 -18.81 -3.07
CA GLY A 420 -33.69 -19.71 -1.92
C GLY A 420 -34.77 -19.33 -0.89
N ASN A 421 -34.60 -19.88 0.31
CA ASN A 421 -35.52 -19.65 1.42
C ASN A 421 -35.12 -18.42 2.21
N ILE A 422 -36.11 -17.66 2.68
CA ILE A 422 -35.94 -16.52 3.58
C ILE A 422 -36.47 -16.92 4.95
N ILE A 423 -35.62 -16.89 5.97
CA ILE A 423 -35.98 -17.35 7.32
C ILE A 423 -35.61 -16.26 8.33
N ASN A 424 -36.59 -15.83 9.12
CA ASN A 424 -36.44 -14.84 10.18
C ASN A 424 -35.66 -13.59 9.73
N SER A 425 -36.00 -13.05 8.56
CA SER A 425 -35.24 -11.97 7.90
C SER A 425 -36.15 -10.82 7.47
N ASP A 426 -35.54 -9.65 7.29
CA ASP A 426 -36.21 -8.44 6.83
C ASP A 426 -35.76 -8.09 5.41
N ILE A 427 -36.72 -7.98 4.48
CA ILE A 427 -36.48 -7.74 3.06
C ILE A 427 -37.21 -6.46 2.62
N TYR A 428 -36.47 -5.51 2.04
CA TYR A 428 -36.97 -4.19 1.65
C TYR A 428 -36.66 -3.90 0.17
N GLY A 429 -37.67 -4.04 -0.70
CA GLY A 429 -37.64 -3.61 -2.09
C GLY A 429 -38.15 -2.17 -2.25
N GLY A 430 -37.29 -1.28 -2.73
CA GLY A 430 -37.52 0.17 -2.85
C GLY A 430 -36.67 1.01 -1.90
N GLY A 431 -35.78 0.42 -1.10
CA GLY A 431 -34.91 1.15 -0.18
C GLY A 431 -35.67 2.12 0.73
N GLU A 432 -35.19 3.36 0.81
CA GLU A 432 -35.82 4.45 1.58
C GLU A 432 -37.28 4.74 1.19
N ASP A 433 -37.67 4.44 -0.06
CA ASP A 433 -39.04 4.67 -0.52
C ASP A 433 -40.04 3.73 0.17
N THR A 434 -39.58 2.58 0.71
CA THR A 434 -40.44 1.71 1.53
C THR A 434 -40.94 2.43 2.79
N LEU A 435 -40.08 3.23 3.44
CA LEU A 435 -40.44 4.04 4.60
C LEU A 435 -41.39 5.18 4.21
N LYS A 436 -41.10 5.89 3.11
CA LYS A 436 -41.98 6.94 2.58
C LYS A 436 -43.38 6.40 2.26
N VAL A 437 -43.47 5.24 1.61
CA VAL A 437 -44.74 4.56 1.33
C VAL A 437 -45.47 4.17 2.61
N MET A 438 -44.76 3.65 3.61
CA MET A 438 -45.37 3.35 4.91
C MET A 438 -45.92 4.60 5.61
N VAL A 439 -45.20 5.73 5.51
CA VAL A 439 -45.69 7.04 6.02
C VAL A 439 -46.92 7.48 5.24
N LEU A 440 -46.90 7.42 3.91
CA LEU A 440 -48.03 7.77 3.04
C LEU A 440 -49.30 7.02 3.41
N ASN A 441 -49.22 5.69 3.57
CA ASN A 441 -50.36 4.87 3.93
C ASN A 441 -50.93 5.22 5.32
N LYS A 442 -50.06 5.58 6.27
CA LYS A 442 -50.49 6.02 7.60
C LYS A 442 -51.10 7.42 7.59
N LEU A 443 -50.53 8.34 6.81
CA LEU A 443 -51.04 9.68 6.61
C LEU A 443 -52.42 9.63 5.97
N GLU A 444 -52.63 8.78 4.97
CA GLU A 444 -53.93 8.55 4.34
C GLU A 444 -54.96 8.06 5.36
N LYS A 445 -54.61 7.04 6.17
CA LYS A 445 -55.51 6.57 7.23
C LYS A 445 -55.78 7.63 8.31
N LEU A 446 -54.79 8.43 8.68
CA LEU A 446 -54.99 9.54 9.62
C LEU A 446 -55.96 10.57 9.04
N LYS A 447 -55.80 10.91 7.76
CA LYS A 447 -56.67 11.83 7.05
C LYS A 447 -58.13 11.37 7.11
N ASP A 448 -58.38 10.10 6.76
CA ASP A 448 -59.72 9.53 6.75
C ASP A 448 -60.37 9.57 8.14
N ILE A 449 -59.61 9.21 9.19
CA ILE A 449 -60.09 9.28 10.57
C ILE A 449 -60.40 10.73 10.98
N LEU A 450 -59.57 11.70 10.57
CA LEU A 450 -59.82 13.11 10.89
C LEU A 450 -61.09 13.63 10.20
N ILE A 451 -61.36 13.21 8.96
CA ILE A 451 -62.60 13.56 8.24
C ILE A 451 -63.82 12.98 8.98
N GLU A 452 -63.78 11.70 9.38
CA GLU A 452 -64.87 11.08 10.15
C GLU A 452 -65.07 11.75 11.52
N LEU A 453 -63.97 12.14 12.17
CA LEU A 453 -63.98 12.85 13.44
C LEU A 453 -64.62 14.24 13.30
N ILE A 454 -64.28 14.98 12.24
CA ILE A 454 -64.90 16.27 11.91
C ILE A 454 -66.41 16.09 11.77
N SER A 455 -66.87 15.14 10.94
CA SER A 455 -68.30 14.88 10.75
C SER A 455 -69.02 14.49 12.04
N ALA A 456 -68.38 13.68 12.89
CA ALA A 456 -68.96 13.29 14.18
C ALA A 456 -69.11 14.49 15.13
N VAL A 457 -68.14 15.41 15.16
CA VAL A 457 -68.23 16.64 15.96
C VAL A 457 -69.33 17.56 15.43
N GLU A 458 -69.42 17.72 14.11
CA GLU A 458 -70.49 18.50 13.47
C GLU A 458 -71.88 18.00 13.85
N GLU A 459 -72.09 16.68 13.80
CA GLU A 459 -73.36 16.05 14.14
C GLU A 459 -73.73 16.27 15.62
N ILE A 460 -72.78 16.04 16.53
CA ILE A 460 -72.98 16.26 17.97
C ILE A 460 -73.37 17.71 18.26
N LYS A 461 -72.74 18.68 17.59
CA LYS A 461 -73.05 20.10 17.75
C LYS A 461 -74.39 20.46 17.13
N ARG A 462 -74.70 19.94 15.94
CA ARG A 462 -75.96 20.20 15.22
C ARG A 462 -77.18 19.74 16.01
N PHE A 463 -77.10 18.58 16.67
CA PHE A 463 -78.18 18.02 17.47
C PHE A 463 -78.07 18.31 18.98
N ASN A 464 -77.06 19.09 19.40
CA ASN A 464 -76.79 19.45 20.79
C ASN A 464 -76.74 18.23 21.74
N LEU A 465 -76.13 17.12 21.31
CA LEU A 465 -76.19 15.83 22.01
C LEU A 465 -75.50 15.83 23.39
N LEU A 466 -74.64 16.83 23.66
CA LEU A 466 -73.87 16.95 24.91
C LEU A 466 -74.26 18.18 25.75
N GLY A 467 -75.33 18.89 25.37
CA GLY A 467 -75.79 20.12 26.01
C GLY A 467 -74.96 21.37 25.66
N GLU A 468 -75.51 22.53 26.01
CA GLU A 468 -74.88 23.83 25.71
C GLU A 468 -73.58 24.05 26.52
N GLY A 469 -72.60 24.72 25.91
CA GLY A 469 -71.38 25.19 26.59
C GLY A 469 -70.17 24.26 26.56
N LYS A 470 -70.26 23.07 25.95
CA LYS A 470 -69.10 22.20 25.72
C LYS A 470 -68.19 22.76 24.63
N LYS A 471 -66.87 22.76 24.87
CA LYS A 471 -65.89 23.22 23.88
C LYS A 471 -65.58 22.11 22.88
N ASP A 472 -65.33 22.47 21.63
CA ASP A 472 -65.02 21.53 20.54
C ASP A 472 -63.87 20.58 20.91
N GLY A 473 -62.79 21.10 21.50
CA GLY A 473 -61.66 20.29 21.94
C GLY A 473 -62.00 19.23 23.00
N GLU A 474 -63.00 19.46 23.86
CA GLU A 474 -63.48 18.46 24.83
C GLU A 474 -64.23 17.33 24.12
N ILE A 475 -65.09 17.69 23.16
CA ILE A 475 -65.84 16.73 22.33
C ILE A 475 -64.87 15.86 21.54
N ILE A 476 -63.89 16.49 20.88
CA ILE A 476 -62.85 15.82 20.09
C ILE A 476 -62.05 14.85 20.96
N LYS A 477 -61.60 15.28 22.16
CA LYS A 477 -60.87 14.41 23.09
C LYS A 477 -61.66 13.16 23.45
N ILE A 478 -62.94 13.32 23.82
CA ILE A 478 -63.81 12.20 24.19
C ILE A 478 -64.01 11.25 23.00
N LEU A 479 -64.20 11.78 21.80
CA LEU A 479 -64.35 10.96 20.59
C LEU A 479 -63.08 10.17 20.27
N ILE A 480 -61.89 10.78 20.39
CA ILE A 480 -60.61 10.09 20.20
C ILE A 480 -60.45 8.95 21.22
N GLU A 481 -60.75 9.20 22.50
CA GLU A 481 -60.58 8.20 23.57
C GLU A 481 -61.58 7.04 23.47
N ASN A 482 -62.78 7.28 22.94
CA ASN A 482 -63.86 6.28 22.97
C ASN A 482 -64.14 5.64 21.60
N LYS A 483 -64.18 6.43 20.52
CA LYS A 483 -64.54 5.96 19.17
C LYS A 483 -63.33 5.78 18.26
N PHE A 484 -62.40 6.74 18.26
CA PHE A 484 -61.26 6.76 17.33
C PHE A 484 -59.93 6.37 18.00
N LYS A 485 -59.95 5.29 18.80
CA LYS A 485 -58.81 4.82 19.62
C LYS A 485 -57.53 4.51 18.81
N SER A 486 -57.68 4.23 17.52
CA SER A 486 -56.56 3.96 16.59
C SER A 486 -55.77 5.22 16.23
N LEU A 487 -56.39 6.41 16.28
CA LEU A 487 -55.79 7.68 15.87
C LEU A 487 -54.46 7.93 16.59
N THR A 488 -54.43 7.76 17.92
CA THR A 488 -53.21 8.01 18.72
C THR A 488 -52.06 7.09 18.31
N LYS A 489 -52.35 5.81 18.04
CA LYS A 489 -51.33 4.84 17.60
C LYS A 489 -50.78 5.20 16.22
N ILE A 490 -51.66 5.66 15.32
CA ILE A 490 -51.28 6.10 13.97
C ILE A 490 -50.40 7.36 14.05
N CYS A 491 -50.80 8.35 14.85
CA CYS A 491 -50.04 9.58 15.08
C CYS A 491 -48.62 9.28 15.61
N ILE A 492 -48.48 8.42 16.61
CA ILE A 492 -47.17 8.02 17.16
C ILE A 492 -46.29 7.38 16.09
N ALA A 493 -46.86 6.46 15.29
CA ALA A 493 -46.12 5.81 14.22
C ALA A 493 -45.69 6.80 13.10
N ILE A 494 -46.55 7.76 12.74
CA ILE A 494 -46.21 8.80 11.76
C ILE A 494 -45.05 9.66 12.27
N MET A 495 -45.12 10.13 13.52
CA MET A 495 -44.04 10.96 14.08
C MET A 495 -42.71 10.21 14.12
N ALA A 496 -42.71 8.94 14.54
CA ALA A 496 -41.50 8.12 14.55
C ALA A 496 -40.91 7.96 13.14
N ASN A 497 -41.73 7.61 12.15
CA ASN A 497 -41.25 7.37 10.79
C ASN A 497 -40.80 8.66 10.07
N ILE A 498 -41.49 9.78 10.27
CA ILE A 498 -41.08 11.07 9.70
C ILE A 498 -39.72 11.47 10.26
N ASN A 499 -39.51 11.32 11.58
CA ASN A 499 -38.22 11.63 12.20
C ASN A 499 -37.09 10.73 11.69
N MET A 500 -37.37 9.46 11.35
CA MET A 500 -36.37 8.58 10.73
C MET A 500 -35.98 8.98 9.30
N CYS A 501 -36.85 9.72 8.60
CA CYS A 501 -36.59 10.16 7.23
C CYS A 501 -35.89 11.53 7.16
N ARG A 502 -35.63 12.18 8.29
CA ARG A 502 -35.03 13.52 8.36
C ARG A 502 -33.58 13.44 8.82
N SER A 503 -32.76 14.33 8.27
CA SER A 503 -31.36 14.49 8.62
C SER A 503 -31.07 15.80 9.36
N ASP A 504 -32.09 16.61 9.64
CA ASP A 504 -31.99 17.88 10.36
C ASP A 504 -32.59 17.79 11.77
N ASP A 505 -32.11 18.64 12.67
CA ASP A 505 -32.59 18.73 14.06
C ASP A 505 -33.86 19.57 14.21
N GLU A 506 -34.38 20.13 13.11
CA GLU A 506 -35.61 20.93 13.13
C GLU A 506 -36.86 20.05 13.19
N GLU A 507 -37.81 20.44 14.05
CA GLU A 507 -39.06 19.72 14.17
C GLU A 507 -39.93 19.88 12.91
N ASP A 508 -40.35 18.76 12.34
CA ASP A 508 -41.31 18.75 11.23
C ASP A 508 -42.64 19.39 11.64
N GLU A 509 -43.16 20.30 10.81
CA GLU A 509 -44.38 21.06 11.09
C GLU A 509 -45.58 20.16 11.43
N LEU A 510 -45.77 19.07 10.67
CA LEU A 510 -46.86 18.14 10.90
C LEU A 510 -46.67 17.38 12.22
N VAL A 511 -45.44 16.98 12.53
CA VAL A 511 -45.10 16.33 13.82
C VAL A 511 -45.41 17.26 14.99
N GLY A 512 -45.01 18.53 14.90
CA GLY A 512 -45.31 19.55 15.91
C GLY A 512 -46.82 19.75 16.12
N ILE A 513 -47.60 19.77 15.04
CA ILE A 513 -49.06 19.90 15.10
C ILE A 513 -49.72 18.66 15.69
N ILE A 514 -49.35 17.46 15.23
CA ILE A 514 -49.85 16.18 15.76
C ILE A 514 -49.64 16.14 17.29
N ARG A 515 -48.44 16.48 17.76
CA ARG A 515 -48.11 16.47 19.19
C ARG A 515 -48.96 17.48 19.98
N LYS A 516 -49.12 18.71 19.46
CA LYS A 516 -49.84 19.79 20.16
C LYS A 516 -51.36 19.62 20.14
N LYS A 517 -51.92 18.95 19.13
CA LYS A 517 -53.38 18.97 18.86
C LYS A 517 -54.05 17.59 18.88
N LEU A 518 -53.34 16.49 18.66
CA LEU A 518 -53.97 15.17 18.48
C LEU A 518 -53.61 14.13 19.54
N ILE A 519 -52.58 14.37 20.36
CA ILE A 519 -52.08 13.40 21.35
C ILE A 519 -52.27 13.90 22.78
N GLY A 520 -52.62 12.98 23.69
CA GLY A 520 -52.72 13.25 25.13
C GLY A 520 -53.78 14.32 25.43
N LEU A 521 -53.37 15.40 26.10
CA LEU A 521 -54.23 16.55 26.39
C LEU A 521 -54.28 17.57 25.22
N GLY A 522 -53.54 17.33 24.14
CA GLY A 522 -53.50 18.18 22.95
C GLY A 522 -54.88 18.56 22.39
N PRO A 523 -55.82 17.62 22.21
CA PRO A 523 -57.14 17.91 21.65
C PRO A 523 -57.94 18.98 22.41
N VAL A 524 -57.73 19.14 23.72
CA VAL A 524 -58.41 20.17 24.54
C VAL A 524 -58.07 21.60 24.08
N HIS A 525 -56.91 21.77 23.43
CA HIS A 525 -56.44 23.06 22.91
C HIS A 525 -57.01 23.40 21.53
N ILE A 526 -57.87 22.56 20.96
CA ILE A 526 -58.63 22.87 19.74
C ILE A 526 -59.80 23.77 20.12
N LYS A 527 -59.79 25.02 19.63
CA LYS A 527 -60.84 25.99 19.91
C LYS A 527 -62.04 25.80 18.99
N ASN A 528 -61.78 25.44 17.74
CA ASN A 528 -62.80 25.18 16.72
C ASN A 528 -62.47 23.87 15.99
N TYR A 529 -63.44 22.99 15.81
CA TYR A 529 -63.24 21.72 15.12
C TYR A 529 -62.69 21.87 13.68
N ARG A 530 -62.92 23.02 13.02
CA ARG A 530 -62.32 23.35 11.70
C ARG A 530 -60.80 23.44 11.72
N GLU A 531 -60.16 23.58 12.88
CA GLU A 531 -58.70 23.42 12.97
C GLU A 531 -58.26 22.02 12.50
N LEU A 532 -59.12 21.00 12.63
CA LEU A 532 -58.82 19.67 12.08
C LEU A 532 -58.77 19.67 10.55
N GLU A 533 -59.54 20.52 9.86
CA GLU A 533 -59.46 20.68 8.40
C GLU A 533 -58.09 21.22 7.96
N GLN A 534 -57.51 22.11 8.76
CA GLN A 534 -56.15 22.63 8.53
C GLN A 534 -55.10 21.51 8.66
N ILE A 535 -55.28 20.61 9.63
CA ILE A 535 -54.41 19.44 9.79
C ILE A 535 -54.56 18.50 8.58
N VAL A 536 -55.79 18.27 8.11
CA VAL A 536 -56.06 17.48 6.91
C VAL A 536 -55.35 18.07 5.69
N ASN A 537 -55.43 19.38 5.46
CA ASN A 537 -54.73 20.05 4.36
C ASN A 537 -53.21 19.86 4.44
N LEU A 538 -52.62 20.03 5.63
CA LEU A 538 -51.19 19.83 5.83
C LEU A 538 -50.77 18.37 5.58
N ILE A 539 -51.60 17.41 5.99
CA ILE A 539 -51.40 15.99 5.69
C ILE A 539 -51.41 15.77 4.16
N GLU A 540 -52.35 16.37 3.44
CA GLU A 540 -52.44 16.24 1.98
C GLU A 540 -51.23 16.87 1.26
N GLU A 541 -50.76 18.03 1.71
CA GLU A 541 -49.53 18.65 1.22
C GLU A 541 -48.32 17.74 1.46
N LYS A 542 -48.17 17.19 2.67
CA LYS A 542 -47.09 16.26 3.00
C LYS A 542 -47.16 14.98 2.16
N MET A 543 -48.36 14.44 1.97
CA MET A 543 -48.59 13.28 1.10
C MET A 543 -48.19 13.58 -0.34
N LYS A 544 -48.48 14.76 -0.85
CA LYS A 544 -48.08 15.18 -2.20
C LYS A 544 -46.55 15.24 -2.31
N MET A 545 -45.87 15.91 -1.38
CA MET A 545 -44.40 15.96 -1.35
C MET A 545 -43.76 14.58 -1.31
N CYS A 546 -44.30 13.68 -0.48
CA CYS A 546 -43.80 12.30 -0.41
C CYS A 546 -44.00 11.55 -1.73
N LYS A 547 -45.17 11.69 -2.39
CA LYS A 547 -45.46 11.03 -3.68
C LYS A 547 -44.55 11.53 -4.80
N ASP A 548 -44.32 12.84 -4.87
CA ASP A 548 -43.48 13.47 -5.90
C ASP A 548 -42.00 13.04 -5.79
N GLY A 549 -41.57 12.60 -4.60
CA GLY A 549 -40.22 12.11 -4.32
C GLY A 549 -40.07 10.58 -4.26
N LEU A 550 -41.06 9.81 -4.71
CA LEU A 550 -40.96 8.34 -4.84
C LEU A 550 -40.32 7.97 -6.18
N SER A 551 -39.44 6.96 -6.14
CA SER A 551 -38.91 6.30 -7.34
C SER A 551 -39.96 5.36 -7.95
N LEU A 552 -39.60 4.75 -9.09
CA LEU A 552 -40.44 3.73 -9.71
C LEU A 552 -40.71 2.57 -8.73
N PRO A 553 -41.92 1.96 -8.79
CA PRO A 553 -42.24 0.79 -7.96
C PRO A 553 -41.23 -0.33 -8.17
N VAL A 554 -40.77 -0.92 -7.08
CA VAL A 554 -39.77 -1.99 -7.07
C VAL A 554 -40.44 -3.30 -6.75
N ASN A 555 -40.19 -4.33 -7.54
CA ASN A 555 -40.76 -5.65 -7.31
C ASN A 555 -39.81 -6.53 -6.47
N VAL A 556 -40.42 -7.39 -5.65
CA VAL A 556 -39.72 -8.41 -4.85
C VAL A 556 -40.16 -9.79 -5.32
N ASN A 557 -39.20 -10.59 -5.78
CA ASN A 557 -39.41 -11.97 -6.24
C ASN A 557 -38.74 -12.93 -5.26
N ILE A 558 -39.52 -13.82 -4.63
CA ILE A 558 -39.01 -14.75 -3.63
C ILE A 558 -39.63 -16.14 -3.79
N SER A 559 -38.85 -17.18 -3.51
CA SER A 559 -39.32 -18.56 -3.60
C SER A 559 -40.12 -18.99 -2.36
N TYR A 560 -39.61 -18.72 -1.17
CA TYR A 560 -40.26 -19.06 0.10
C TYR A 560 -39.82 -18.12 1.23
N CYS A 561 -40.74 -17.77 2.12
CA CYS A 561 -40.41 -17.05 3.34
C CYS A 561 -41.06 -17.65 4.60
N GLN A 562 -40.35 -17.54 5.73
CA GLN A 562 -40.79 -18.03 7.03
C GLN A 562 -40.38 -17.06 8.14
N ASP A 563 -41.32 -16.76 9.05
CA ASP A 563 -41.10 -15.86 10.19
C ASP A 563 -40.43 -14.53 9.78
N SER A 564 -40.71 -14.06 8.57
CA SER A 564 -39.97 -12.98 7.92
C SER A 564 -40.88 -11.81 7.60
N LYS A 565 -40.27 -10.65 7.34
CA LYS A 565 -40.98 -9.45 6.91
C LYS A 565 -40.51 -9.05 5.53
N ILE A 566 -41.44 -9.04 4.57
CA ILE A 566 -41.16 -8.72 3.18
C ILE A 566 -41.94 -7.45 2.82
N GLN A 567 -41.23 -6.44 2.35
CA GLN A 567 -41.82 -5.16 1.98
C GLN A 567 -41.38 -4.73 0.59
N SER A 568 -42.33 -4.20 -0.16
CA SER A 568 -42.14 -3.83 -1.56
C SER A 568 -42.92 -2.55 -1.89
N THR A 569 -42.28 -1.58 -2.55
CA THR A 569 -42.96 -0.40 -3.11
C THR A 569 -43.74 -0.74 -4.38
N GLY A 570 -43.48 -1.89 -4.99
CA GLY A 570 -44.22 -2.48 -6.10
C GLY A 570 -44.90 -3.78 -5.70
N ASP A 571 -44.89 -4.77 -6.60
CA ASP A 571 -45.49 -6.07 -6.38
C ASP A 571 -44.58 -6.99 -5.53
N ILE A 572 -45.19 -8.01 -4.92
CA ILE A 572 -44.48 -9.16 -4.34
C ILE A 572 -44.91 -10.41 -5.09
N TYR A 573 -43.95 -11.13 -5.67
CA TYR A 573 -44.16 -12.41 -6.33
C TYR A 573 -43.57 -13.54 -5.48
N ILE A 574 -44.44 -14.47 -5.09
CA ILE A 574 -44.07 -15.74 -4.49
C ILE A 574 -44.05 -16.79 -5.59
N THR A 575 -42.84 -17.20 -5.99
CA THR A 575 -42.60 -18.07 -7.15
C THR A 575 -42.35 -19.52 -6.79
N GLY A 576 -42.18 -19.82 -5.49
CA GLY A 576 -41.84 -21.14 -4.99
C GLY A 576 -42.90 -21.72 -4.06
N LYS A 577 -42.47 -22.20 -2.89
CA LYS A 577 -43.32 -22.99 -1.99
C LYS A 577 -44.42 -22.17 -1.32
N GLY A 578 -44.23 -20.86 -1.19
CA GLY A 578 -45.21 -20.01 -0.51
C GLY A 578 -44.62 -19.26 0.67
N GLU A 579 -45.43 -19.09 1.70
CA GLU A 579 -45.14 -18.30 2.89
C GLU A 579 -45.60 -19.05 4.15
N TYR A 580 -44.88 -18.86 5.25
CA TYR A 580 -45.24 -19.41 6.55
C TYR A 580 -45.04 -18.38 7.68
N ILE A 581 -46.11 -18.01 8.39
CA ILE A 581 -46.10 -17.12 9.56
C ILE A 581 -45.23 -15.86 9.33
N SER A 582 -45.40 -15.20 8.20
CA SER A 582 -44.63 -14.05 7.76
C SER A 582 -45.55 -12.85 7.52
N LYS A 583 -44.94 -11.68 7.40
CA LYS A 583 -45.63 -10.44 7.09
C LYS A 583 -45.20 -9.94 5.73
N LEU A 584 -46.13 -9.96 4.77
CA LEU A 584 -45.90 -9.44 3.43
C LEU A 584 -46.64 -8.11 3.30
N THR A 585 -45.98 -7.08 2.77
CA THR A 585 -46.58 -5.76 2.58
C THR A 585 -46.15 -5.20 1.24
N SER A 586 -47.07 -5.24 0.27
CA SER A 586 -46.90 -4.65 -1.05
C SER A 586 -47.71 -3.36 -1.17
N ASN A 587 -47.15 -2.36 -1.84
CA ASN A 587 -47.88 -1.15 -2.22
C ASN A 587 -48.63 -1.27 -3.55
N ASN A 588 -48.54 -2.42 -4.21
CA ASN A 588 -49.33 -2.79 -5.38
C ASN A 588 -50.06 -4.12 -5.10
N ASN A 589 -49.53 -5.24 -5.60
CA ASN A 589 -50.17 -6.54 -5.55
C ASN A 589 -49.28 -7.63 -4.92
N VAL A 590 -49.90 -8.72 -4.47
CA VAL A 590 -49.19 -9.92 -4.02
C VAL A 590 -49.67 -11.13 -4.83
N TYR A 591 -48.74 -11.85 -5.45
CA TYR A 591 -49.03 -12.98 -6.34
C TYR A 591 -48.31 -14.25 -5.93
N PHE A 592 -49.06 -15.32 -5.69
CA PHE A 592 -48.55 -16.68 -5.59
C PHE A 592 -48.69 -17.34 -6.95
N THR A 593 -47.56 -17.50 -7.64
CA THR A 593 -47.55 -17.83 -9.08
C THR A 593 -47.41 -19.32 -9.36
N LYS A 594 -46.80 -20.08 -8.43
CA LYS A 594 -46.64 -21.52 -8.56
C LYS A 594 -47.86 -22.27 -8.04
N ASP A 595 -48.41 -23.18 -8.83
CA ASP A 595 -49.51 -24.04 -8.38
C ASP A 595 -49.14 -24.86 -7.14
N GLY A 596 -50.07 -24.96 -6.20
CA GLY A 596 -49.86 -25.59 -4.89
C GLY A 596 -48.94 -24.81 -3.94
N SER A 597 -48.62 -23.55 -4.24
CA SER A 597 -47.95 -22.68 -3.26
C SER A 597 -48.91 -22.29 -2.13
N VAL A 598 -48.38 -22.19 -0.92
CA VAL A 598 -49.22 -22.09 0.28
C VAL A 598 -48.94 -20.78 1.00
N ALA A 599 -49.98 -20.01 1.34
CA ALA A 599 -49.93 -18.97 2.36
C ALA A 599 -50.47 -19.54 3.67
N ARG A 600 -49.64 -19.69 4.70
CA ARG A 600 -50.05 -20.34 5.95
C ARG A 600 -49.58 -19.57 7.17
N GLY A 601 -50.53 -18.95 7.84
CA GLY A 601 -50.26 -18.05 8.95
C GLY A 601 -49.97 -16.64 8.46
N GLY A 602 -49.57 -15.77 9.39
CA GLY A 602 -49.06 -14.47 9.03
C GLY A 602 -50.13 -13.48 8.54
N HIS A 603 -49.65 -12.43 7.87
CA HIS A 603 -50.47 -11.32 7.41
C HIS A 603 -49.94 -10.79 6.08
N ILE A 604 -50.73 -10.96 5.02
CA ILE A 604 -50.41 -10.53 3.67
C ILE A 604 -51.22 -9.28 3.37
N THR A 605 -50.54 -8.16 3.17
CA THR A 605 -51.16 -6.88 2.82
C THR A 605 -50.76 -6.44 1.40
N ALA A 606 -51.74 -6.06 0.61
CA ALA A 606 -51.56 -5.41 -0.69
C ALA A 606 -52.43 -4.16 -0.79
N LYS A 607 -52.14 -3.30 -1.78
CA LYS A 607 -52.96 -2.11 -2.03
C LYS A 607 -54.14 -2.42 -2.95
N ASN A 608 -53.93 -3.21 -4.01
CA ASN A 608 -54.92 -3.41 -5.06
C ASN A 608 -55.39 -4.87 -5.18
N GLU A 609 -54.48 -5.85 -5.24
CA GLU A 609 -54.89 -7.24 -5.47
C GLU A 609 -54.01 -8.24 -4.70
N ILE A 610 -54.63 -9.33 -4.22
CA ILE A 610 -53.94 -10.52 -3.73
C ILE A 610 -54.44 -11.73 -4.50
N ARG A 611 -53.53 -12.51 -5.09
CA ARG A 611 -53.85 -13.83 -5.67
C ARG A 611 -53.05 -14.91 -4.96
N CYS A 612 -53.74 -15.78 -4.26
CA CYS A 612 -53.15 -16.93 -3.58
C CYS A 612 -53.60 -18.24 -4.22
N LYS A 613 -52.78 -19.28 -4.07
CA LYS A 613 -53.14 -20.64 -4.46
C LYS A 613 -53.85 -21.34 -3.30
N GLU A 614 -53.10 -21.89 -2.36
CA GLU A 614 -53.66 -22.48 -1.14
C GLU A 614 -53.48 -21.54 0.06
N VAL A 615 -54.53 -21.35 0.86
CA VAL A 615 -54.50 -20.46 2.04
C VAL A 615 -54.96 -21.19 3.28
N GLY A 616 -54.15 -21.16 4.34
CA GLY A 616 -54.42 -21.81 5.62
C GLY A 616 -54.05 -23.29 5.64
N SER A 617 -54.78 -24.06 6.46
CA SER A 617 -54.66 -25.52 6.54
C SER A 617 -55.87 -26.12 7.25
N GLU A 618 -56.06 -27.44 7.12
CA GLU A 618 -57.07 -28.21 7.86
C GLU A 618 -56.96 -28.07 9.39
N ALA A 619 -55.77 -27.73 9.90
CA ALA A 619 -55.56 -27.44 11.32
C ALA A 619 -56.14 -26.08 11.76
N GLY A 620 -56.71 -25.29 10.83
CA GLY A 620 -57.33 -24.01 11.13
C GLY A 620 -56.34 -22.89 11.46
N VAL A 621 -55.15 -22.92 10.84
CA VAL A 621 -54.13 -21.86 11.00
C VAL A 621 -54.66 -20.53 10.48
N ILE A 622 -54.79 -19.56 11.39
CA ILE A 622 -55.29 -18.22 11.08
C ILE A 622 -54.35 -17.55 10.07
N THR A 623 -54.90 -17.20 8.91
CA THR A 623 -54.16 -16.56 7.82
C THR A 623 -54.93 -15.33 7.35
N LYS A 624 -54.29 -14.16 7.35
CA LYS A 624 -54.94 -12.88 7.03
C LYS A 624 -54.50 -12.37 5.66
N LEU A 625 -55.48 -12.13 4.78
CA LEU A 625 -55.28 -11.47 3.48
C LEU A 625 -55.96 -10.11 3.53
N GLN A 626 -55.21 -9.04 3.34
CA GLN A 626 -55.69 -7.67 3.49
C GLN A 626 -55.43 -6.79 2.27
N ILE A 627 -56.48 -6.16 1.77
CA ILE A 627 -56.44 -5.03 0.86
C ILE A 627 -56.64 -3.73 1.63
N LEU A 628 -55.78 -2.73 1.42
CA LEU A 628 -55.76 -1.49 2.23
C LEU A 628 -57.02 -0.63 2.13
N GLN A 629 -57.61 -0.48 0.94
CA GLN A 629 -58.83 0.33 0.74
C GLN A 629 -59.84 -0.38 -0.16
N LYS A 630 -59.50 -0.57 -1.44
CA LYS A 630 -60.38 -1.15 -2.46
C LYS A 630 -59.55 -2.03 -3.38
N GLY A 631 -60.13 -3.15 -3.77
CA GLY A 631 -59.43 -4.16 -4.55
C GLY A 631 -60.02 -5.54 -4.32
N ASP A 632 -59.28 -6.55 -4.76
CA ASP A 632 -59.79 -7.91 -4.91
C ASP A 632 -58.83 -8.93 -4.30
N ILE A 633 -59.39 -9.98 -3.72
CA ILE A 633 -58.64 -11.14 -3.24
C ILE A 633 -59.16 -12.37 -3.95
N TYR A 634 -58.27 -13.06 -4.65
CA TYR A 634 -58.55 -14.32 -5.33
C TYR A 634 -57.78 -15.46 -4.65
N VAL A 635 -58.46 -16.56 -4.37
CA VAL A 635 -57.84 -17.75 -3.78
C VAL A 635 -58.37 -19.01 -4.43
N ASP A 636 -57.47 -19.87 -4.93
CA ASP A 636 -57.86 -21.14 -5.55
C ASP A 636 -58.50 -22.08 -4.49
N VAL A 637 -57.86 -22.23 -3.33
CA VAL A 637 -58.37 -23.00 -2.18
C VAL A 637 -58.04 -22.29 -0.87
N ALA A 638 -59.03 -22.09 0.01
CA ALA A 638 -58.79 -21.62 1.37
C ALA A 638 -59.47 -22.51 2.42
N TYR A 639 -58.75 -22.75 3.50
CA TYR A 639 -59.24 -23.50 4.67
C TYR A 639 -59.90 -22.57 5.69
N GLN A 640 -60.61 -23.18 6.64
CA GLN A 640 -61.23 -22.47 7.74
C GLN A 640 -60.23 -21.60 8.52
N ASN A 641 -60.73 -20.52 9.13
CA ASN A 641 -59.95 -19.47 9.78
C ASN A 641 -59.09 -18.60 8.85
N THR A 642 -59.27 -18.71 7.54
CA THR A 642 -58.80 -17.68 6.59
C THR A 642 -59.63 -16.42 6.77
N ILE A 643 -58.97 -15.28 6.89
CA ILE A 643 -59.61 -13.98 7.12
C ILE A 643 -59.33 -13.08 5.92
N PHE A 644 -60.40 -12.64 5.25
CA PHE A 644 -60.34 -11.67 4.16
C PHE A 644 -60.65 -10.28 4.71
N ILE A 645 -59.79 -9.31 4.44
CA ILE A 645 -59.92 -7.93 4.93
C ILE A 645 -59.84 -6.99 3.74
N ILE A 646 -60.83 -6.12 3.56
CA ILE A 646 -60.79 -5.06 2.54
C ILE A 646 -61.21 -3.75 3.19
N GLY A 647 -60.27 -2.80 3.28
CA GLY A 647 -60.42 -1.60 4.10
C GLY A 647 -60.52 -1.97 5.58
N ASP A 648 -61.62 -1.58 6.22
CA ASP A 648 -61.93 -1.91 7.62
C ASP A 648 -63.02 -3.00 7.74
N ARG A 649 -63.35 -3.70 6.64
CA ARG A 649 -64.30 -4.83 6.63
C ARG A 649 -63.55 -6.15 6.68
N GLU A 650 -64.07 -7.09 7.46
CA GLU A 650 -63.47 -8.40 7.68
C GLU A 650 -64.51 -9.51 7.43
N TYR A 651 -64.09 -10.59 6.79
CA TYR A 651 -64.86 -11.82 6.60
C TYR A 651 -64.02 -13.02 7.05
N LEU A 652 -64.56 -13.81 7.98
CA LEU A 652 -63.97 -15.06 8.46
C LEU A 652 -64.52 -16.24 7.66
N LEU A 653 -63.63 -17.04 7.07
CA LEU A 653 -64.01 -18.27 6.39
C LEU A 653 -64.21 -19.40 7.40
N GLU A 654 -65.45 -19.88 7.55
CA GLU A 654 -65.79 -20.95 8.50
C GLU A 654 -65.62 -22.37 7.94
N THR A 655 -65.76 -22.53 6.62
CA THR A 655 -65.71 -23.84 5.94
C THR A 655 -64.71 -23.80 4.79
N PRO A 656 -63.87 -24.83 4.62
CA PRO A 656 -63.00 -24.95 3.45
C PRO A 656 -63.76 -24.71 2.14
N SER A 657 -63.19 -23.89 1.27
CA SER A 657 -63.82 -23.47 0.03
C SER A 657 -62.78 -23.30 -1.08
N LYS A 658 -63.24 -23.29 -2.34
CA LYS A 658 -62.45 -23.12 -3.55
C LYS A 658 -63.04 -22.04 -4.48
N ASP A 659 -62.24 -21.61 -5.45
CA ASP A 659 -62.54 -20.54 -6.41
C ASP A 659 -63.11 -19.30 -5.72
N ILE A 660 -62.36 -18.80 -4.73
CA ILE A 660 -62.81 -17.72 -3.86
C ILE A 660 -62.48 -16.38 -4.50
N HIS A 661 -63.47 -15.49 -4.53
CA HIS A 661 -63.30 -14.08 -4.87
C HIS A 661 -63.92 -13.20 -3.79
N ALA A 662 -63.08 -12.47 -3.06
CA ALA A 662 -63.51 -11.49 -2.05
C ALA A 662 -63.30 -10.06 -2.55
N TYR A 663 -64.35 -9.24 -2.48
CA TYR A 663 -64.36 -7.85 -2.96
C TYR A 663 -65.38 -7.01 -2.18
N LEU A 664 -65.34 -5.67 -2.35
CA LEU A 664 -66.39 -4.79 -1.83
C LEU A 664 -67.50 -4.59 -2.87
N ASP A 665 -68.75 -4.86 -2.48
CA ASP A 665 -69.90 -4.65 -3.35
C ASP A 665 -70.23 -3.16 -3.55
N LYS A 666 -71.28 -2.88 -4.33
CA LYS A 666 -71.74 -1.49 -4.59
C LYS A 666 -72.18 -0.74 -3.32
N LYS A 667 -72.45 -1.44 -2.21
CA LYS A 667 -72.82 -0.87 -0.92
C LYS A 667 -71.61 -0.70 0.02
N GLY A 668 -70.43 -1.18 -0.37
CA GLY A 668 -69.23 -1.15 0.46
C GLY A 668 -69.21 -2.25 1.53
N GLU A 669 -69.99 -3.32 1.34
CA GLU A 669 -69.94 -4.52 2.16
C GLU A 669 -68.99 -5.54 1.53
N ILE A 670 -68.28 -6.31 2.38
CA ILE A 670 -67.41 -7.38 1.89
C ILE A 670 -68.27 -8.55 1.42
N THR A 671 -68.12 -8.92 0.16
CA THR A 671 -68.76 -10.08 -0.47
C THR A 671 -67.69 -11.12 -0.77
N VAL A 672 -68.01 -12.39 -0.51
CA VAL A 672 -67.11 -13.53 -0.77
C VAL A 672 -67.87 -14.57 -1.59
N GLU A 673 -67.58 -14.63 -2.88
CA GLU A 673 -68.05 -15.68 -3.78
C GLU A 673 -67.12 -16.90 -3.64
N LYS A 674 -67.70 -18.11 -3.50
CA LYS A 674 -66.93 -19.34 -3.24
C LYS A 674 -67.75 -20.60 -3.49
N PHE A 675 -67.08 -21.72 -3.76
CA PHE A 675 -67.68 -23.07 -3.70
C PHE A 675 -67.15 -23.83 -2.49
N VAL A 676 -68.00 -24.59 -1.79
CA VAL A 676 -67.55 -25.47 -0.71
C VAL A 676 -66.66 -26.57 -1.29
N LEU A 677 -65.57 -26.90 -0.59
CA LEU A 677 -64.55 -27.84 -1.06
C LEU A 677 -65.09 -29.27 -1.25
#